data_AF-A0A0B7K7L6-F1
#
_entry.id   AF-A0A0B7K7L6-F1
#
_cell.length_a   1.000
_cell.length_b   1.000
_cell.length_c   1.000
_cell.angle_alpha   90.00
_cell.angle_beta   90.00
_cell.angle_gamma   90.00
#
_symmetry.space_group_name_H-M   'P 1'
#
loop_
_entity.id
_entity.type
_entity.pdbx_description
1 polymer ?
#
loop_
_entity_poly.entity_id
_entity_poly.type
_entity_poly.pdbx_seq_one_letter_code
_entity_poly.pdbx_strand_id
1 'polypeptide(L)'
;MFLAQVADALHVHHFGLLLLVSAFAAILYRHLQPRPFPIHIPLIREKPDAQHFSIWTRIAFHLNCSSLYSEIWHKFSKKGKAVAVPTLGLRNEVFLPHSSLPWALSQPLRVLGMWEAFNEHFQLVHSLGDEKYMTDTWPHLLSRHTLTHEMDDHLMDIHEEVKAAIDTYLGHDTENWETLNLLQTVRMIIAQTGTRFTLGMPFCRDQSYLHTIKDTVDSIVINAGATGFFPAPIRSFLGPIVCWPTHRKIDHLAKKFYDMEFKSRLQDISSDNPDQKLDLVQKMLRHARKHRPEELAVEQMTRRVCMSNLAFIYLASFTTTNLFSNLLASDPQYDTVAVLREEAAQFLATEPDPRKLWRRENTNKLVHADSLMKETLRLNSVPTRALARQVMVDGVVTDAGVPLPKGTIISFVAQPMHTDPDKYVNPLHLDPFRFNRLREEETSKEKDGPAREVGGEGDPNSFLSTAKLLAFGRGKNSCPGRYLMDYQMKMLLAYLVLNYDVKLADEHQNQRPPSRWILEFMFPIMDYPIIPGTELIPQPGPQYDVTADALTSIPALTSPPSPKKGGKHIFAFWHSGIATLPPYLKRNVLSWYQRFAPLGWNIYVLDGVADSPLHFSRYIDATSPSVVPQALIDGTLGGGYASQHTSDLVRYPLLINYGGVYLDVGILQFGDLNWLWEEHLANPDSPYEFAGYTMGEPPEHISIVNFALMAVADCPLVLRAHRILIKLWEGKTSTVGAHSHPLVSHVPLMRVPPSVSEGKGNMDINDESMTDYAIQIQAMGSAQRWLDEAGGWNGPEYVRDKCWLYNMLEMAYVNENLTDWDSKRQFELFALEMPRSGEEETADQKLAREIVEKSIAQSWCLKLAHGFSAKLFGAPTPNRK
;
A
#
# COMPACT_ATOMS: atom_id res chain seq x y z
N MET A 1 -14.00 3.00 -21.92
CA MET A 1 -13.78 1.55 -22.15
C MET A 1 -14.72 0.69 -21.30
N PHE A 2 -14.78 0.86 -19.98
CA PHE A 2 -15.71 0.11 -19.10
C PHE A 2 -17.20 0.30 -19.46
N LEU A 3 -17.63 1.53 -19.77
CA LEU A 3 -19.00 1.80 -20.24
C LEU A 3 -19.34 1.20 -21.62
N ALA A 4 -18.34 0.89 -22.44
CA ALA A 4 -18.54 0.26 -23.74
C ALA A 4 -18.66 -1.27 -23.62
N GLN A 5 -17.97 -1.88 -22.64
CA GLN A 5 -18.06 -3.33 -22.37
C GLN A 5 -19.35 -3.73 -21.65
N VAL A 6 -19.97 -2.83 -20.89
CA VAL A 6 -21.32 -3.05 -20.30
C VAL A 6 -22.42 -2.98 -21.37
N ALA A 7 -22.20 -2.26 -22.47
CA ALA A 7 -23.16 -2.11 -23.56
C ALA A 7 -23.32 -3.38 -24.42
N ASP A 8 -22.22 -4.09 -24.68
CA ASP A 8 -22.23 -5.30 -25.51
C ASP A 8 -22.70 -6.55 -24.77
N ALA A 9 -22.61 -6.57 -23.43
CA ALA A 9 -23.00 -7.72 -22.62
C ALA A 9 -24.53 -7.90 -22.44
N LEU A 10 -25.34 -6.87 -22.76
CA LEU A 10 -26.77 -6.83 -22.42
C LEU A 10 -27.74 -7.03 -23.60
N HIS A 11 -27.28 -7.17 -24.85
CA HIS A 11 -28.15 -7.25 -26.05
C HIS A 11 -29.31 -6.23 -26.05
N VAL A 12 -29.04 -4.97 -25.70
CA VAL A 12 -30.06 -3.91 -25.69
C VAL A 12 -29.92 -3.05 -26.94
N HIS A 13 -30.96 -3.03 -27.77
CA HIS A 13 -31.12 -2.18 -28.96
C HIS A 13 -31.18 -0.65 -28.69
N HIS A 14 -30.64 -0.16 -27.57
CA HIS A 14 -30.79 1.23 -27.14
C HIS A 14 -29.47 1.86 -26.72
N PHE A 15 -28.67 2.25 -27.71
CA PHE A 15 -27.57 3.21 -27.55
C PHE A 15 -28.04 4.50 -26.85
N GLY A 16 -29.31 4.87 -27.06
CA GLY A 16 -30.00 5.94 -26.34
C GLY A 16 -30.20 5.66 -24.84
N LEU A 17 -30.45 4.42 -24.41
CA LEU A 17 -30.61 4.07 -22.99
C LEU A 17 -29.27 4.14 -22.26
N LEU A 18 -28.17 3.76 -22.89
CA LEU A 18 -26.84 3.85 -22.28
C LEU A 18 -26.34 5.29 -22.17
N LEU A 19 -26.65 6.13 -23.17
CA LEU A 19 -26.46 7.58 -23.09
C LEU A 19 -27.40 8.21 -22.05
N LEU A 20 -28.64 7.75 -21.94
CA LEU A 20 -29.58 8.21 -20.90
C LEU A 20 -29.15 7.75 -19.51
N VAL A 21 -28.62 6.54 -19.32
CA VAL A 21 -28.10 6.04 -18.04
C VAL A 21 -26.80 6.77 -17.68
N SER A 22 -25.93 7.03 -18.64
CA SER A 22 -24.69 7.79 -18.41
C SER A 22 -24.98 9.28 -18.16
N ALA A 23 -25.92 9.87 -18.90
CA ALA A 23 -26.42 11.23 -18.68
C ALA A 23 -27.18 11.31 -17.36
N PHE A 24 -28.02 10.33 -17.02
CA PHE A 24 -28.72 10.24 -15.74
C PHE A 24 -27.72 10.05 -14.60
N ALA A 25 -26.69 9.22 -14.74
CA ALA A 25 -25.63 9.09 -13.74
C ALA A 25 -24.82 10.38 -13.61
N ALA A 26 -24.56 11.11 -14.70
CA ALA A 26 -23.87 12.41 -14.67
C ALA A 26 -24.75 13.55 -14.11
N ILE A 27 -26.05 13.52 -14.39
CA ILE A 27 -27.08 14.44 -13.89
C ILE A 27 -27.35 14.15 -12.41
N LEU A 28 -27.46 12.89 -12.03
CA LEU A 28 -27.57 12.41 -10.66
C LEU A 28 -26.29 12.73 -9.88
N TYR A 29 -25.11 12.55 -10.46
CA TYR A 29 -23.84 13.02 -9.89
C TYR A 29 -23.83 14.54 -9.70
N ARG A 30 -24.35 15.32 -10.66
CA ARG A 30 -24.47 16.79 -10.53
C ARG A 30 -25.52 17.24 -9.51
N HIS A 31 -26.65 16.56 -9.40
CA HIS A 31 -27.74 16.90 -8.48
C HIS A 31 -27.54 16.37 -7.06
N LEU A 32 -26.80 15.27 -6.90
CA LEU A 32 -26.51 14.66 -5.60
C LEU A 32 -25.21 15.17 -4.96
N GLN A 33 -24.45 16.05 -5.64
CA GLN A 33 -23.34 16.75 -5.01
C GLN A 33 -23.87 17.63 -3.87
N PRO A 34 -23.37 17.49 -2.64
CA PRO A 34 -23.81 18.32 -1.53
C PRO A 34 -23.50 19.79 -1.82
N ARG A 35 -24.51 20.65 -1.85
CA ARG A 35 -24.37 22.11 -1.72
C ARG A 35 -24.77 22.53 -0.30
N PRO A 36 -24.08 23.51 0.30
CA PRO A 36 -23.26 24.52 -0.38
C PRO A 36 -21.75 24.34 -0.18
N PHE A 37 -21.02 24.47 -1.28
CA PHE A 37 -19.56 24.44 -1.34
C PHE A 37 -19.05 25.84 -1.72
N PRO A 38 -17.98 26.37 -1.10
CA PRO A 38 -17.48 27.71 -1.40
C PRO A 38 -16.91 27.79 -2.82
N ILE A 39 -17.52 28.61 -3.68
CA ILE A 39 -17.23 28.72 -5.12
C ILE A 39 -15.84 29.32 -5.41
N HIS A 40 -15.20 29.96 -4.44
CA HIS A 40 -13.97 30.75 -4.62
C HIS A 40 -12.68 30.10 -4.12
N ILE A 41 -12.73 28.85 -3.66
CA ILE A 41 -11.54 28.11 -3.18
C ILE A 41 -11.03 27.19 -4.30
N PRO A 42 -9.72 27.10 -4.55
CA PRO A 42 -9.19 26.16 -5.52
C PRO A 42 -9.54 24.71 -5.13
N LEU A 43 -9.96 23.95 -6.12
CA LEU A 43 -10.12 22.50 -6.04
C LEU A 43 -8.76 21.83 -6.25
N ILE A 44 -8.35 20.94 -5.35
CA ILE A 44 -7.08 20.23 -5.48
C ILE A 44 -7.00 19.45 -6.81
N ARG A 45 -5.84 19.54 -7.49
CA ARG A 45 -5.56 18.90 -8.80
C ARG A 45 -6.50 19.30 -9.95
N GLU A 46 -7.35 20.30 -9.78
CA GLU A 46 -8.21 20.80 -10.85
C GLU A 46 -7.73 22.15 -11.38
N LYS A 47 -8.31 22.59 -12.50
CA LYS A 47 -8.06 23.93 -13.04
C LYS A 47 -8.62 25.02 -12.12
N PRO A 48 -8.06 26.25 -12.11
CA PRO A 48 -8.50 27.32 -11.22
C PRO A 48 -9.98 27.71 -11.34
N ASP A 49 -10.59 27.50 -12.50
CA ASP A 49 -11.99 27.81 -12.83
C ASP A 49 -12.95 26.61 -12.65
N ALA A 50 -12.43 25.45 -12.21
CA ALA A 50 -13.23 24.26 -12.03
C ALA A 50 -14.24 24.43 -10.86
N GLN A 51 -15.48 24.01 -11.10
CA GLN A 51 -16.56 24.05 -10.09
C GLN A 51 -16.83 22.69 -9.44
N HIS A 52 -16.25 21.61 -9.96
CA HIS A 52 -16.48 20.24 -9.49
C HIS A 52 -15.19 19.42 -9.61
N PHE A 53 -15.00 18.45 -8.73
CA PHE A 53 -13.92 17.48 -8.86
C PHE A 53 -14.16 16.53 -10.03
N SER A 54 -13.09 16.26 -10.78
CA SER A 54 -13.04 15.17 -11.74
C SER A 54 -13.15 13.82 -11.02
N ILE A 55 -13.61 12.79 -11.74
CA ILE A 55 -13.68 11.44 -11.20
C ILE A 55 -12.28 10.90 -10.82
N TRP A 56 -11.24 11.33 -11.54
CA TRP A 56 -9.86 10.93 -11.28
C TRP A 56 -9.34 11.48 -9.96
N THR A 57 -9.63 12.74 -9.63
CA THR A 57 -9.27 13.32 -8.32
C THR A 57 -10.00 12.60 -7.18
N ARG A 58 -11.27 12.20 -7.38
CA ARG A 58 -12.00 11.38 -6.40
C ARG A 58 -11.39 9.98 -6.25
N ILE A 59 -11.04 9.32 -7.35
CA ILE A 59 -10.37 8.00 -7.33
C ILE A 59 -9.01 8.11 -6.62
N ALA A 60 -8.27 9.20 -6.83
CA ALA A 60 -6.98 9.42 -6.18
C ALA A 60 -7.10 9.50 -4.65
N PHE A 61 -8.20 10.02 -4.10
CA PHE A 61 -8.46 9.96 -2.66
C PHE A 61 -8.55 8.51 -2.13
N HIS A 62 -9.09 7.59 -2.93
CA HIS A 62 -9.24 6.18 -2.55
C HIS A 62 -7.98 5.34 -2.77
N LEU A 63 -7.22 5.62 -3.82
CA LEU A 63 -6.07 4.80 -4.22
C LEU A 63 -4.72 5.38 -3.79
N ASN A 64 -4.60 6.71 -3.64
CA ASN A 64 -3.33 7.41 -3.41
C ASN A 64 -3.52 8.66 -2.54
N CYS A 65 -4.11 8.46 -1.36
CA CYS A 65 -4.41 9.55 -0.43
C CYS A 65 -3.15 10.25 0.12
N SER A 66 -2.05 9.51 0.30
CA SER A 66 -0.77 10.05 0.79
C SER A 66 -0.22 11.15 -0.10
N SER A 67 -0.19 10.92 -1.42
CA SER A 67 0.22 11.91 -2.42
C SER A 67 -0.71 13.13 -2.40
N LEU A 68 -2.02 12.91 -2.31
CA LEU A 68 -3.00 13.99 -2.23
C LEU A 68 -2.77 14.88 -1.01
N TYR A 69 -2.57 14.28 0.18
CA TYR A 69 -2.32 15.02 1.43
C TYR A 69 -0.98 15.75 1.44
N SER A 70 0.07 15.16 0.85
CA SER A 70 1.35 15.83 0.63
C SER A 70 1.18 17.10 -0.22
N GLU A 71 0.39 17.03 -1.30
CA GLU A 71 0.10 18.19 -2.14
C GLU A 71 -0.69 19.28 -1.40
N ILE A 72 -1.68 18.91 -0.57
CA ILE A 72 -2.41 19.85 0.30
C ILE A 72 -1.40 20.65 1.13
N TRP A 73 -0.45 19.96 1.78
CA TRP A 73 0.54 20.60 2.64
C TRP A 73 1.47 21.55 1.86
N HIS A 74 2.18 21.03 0.86
CA HIS A 74 3.26 21.76 0.20
C HIS A 74 2.77 22.85 -0.77
N LYS A 75 1.64 22.65 -1.45
CA LYS A 75 1.13 23.61 -2.44
C LYS A 75 0.19 24.65 -1.82
N PHE A 76 -0.51 24.32 -0.74
CA PHE A 76 -1.57 25.17 -0.17
C PHE A 76 -1.36 25.53 1.29
N SER A 77 -1.48 24.57 2.22
CA SER A 77 -1.58 24.86 3.65
C SER A 77 -0.35 25.57 4.22
N LYS A 78 0.86 25.13 3.81
CA LYS A 78 2.14 25.76 4.20
C LYS A 78 2.32 27.15 3.61
N LYS A 79 1.65 27.45 2.49
CA LYS A 79 1.68 28.74 1.79
C LYS A 79 0.54 29.68 2.21
N GLY A 80 -0.17 29.38 3.30
CA GLY A 80 -1.27 30.23 3.78
C GLY A 80 -2.53 30.18 2.92
N LYS A 81 -2.71 29.15 2.09
CA LYS A 81 -3.86 29.02 1.19
C LYS A 81 -4.81 27.90 1.63
N ALA A 82 -6.11 28.17 1.56
CA ALA A 82 -7.12 27.13 1.68
C ALA A 82 -7.26 26.37 0.36
N VAL A 83 -7.64 25.10 0.45
CA VAL A 83 -7.91 24.24 -0.70
C VAL A 83 -9.05 23.32 -0.38
N ALA A 84 -9.87 23.00 -1.37
CA ALA A 84 -10.90 22.02 -1.20
C ALA A 84 -10.52 20.67 -1.79
N VAL A 85 -10.99 19.60 -1.15
CA VAL A 85 -10.53 18.23 -1.35
C VAL A 85 -11.75 17.31 -1.41
N PRO A 86 -11.82 16.36 -2.37
CA PRO A 86 -12.84 15.34 -2.33
C PRO A 86 -12.54 14.35 -1.20
N THR A 87 -13.57 13.94 -0.47
CA THR A 87 -13.47 12.93 0.59
C THR A 87 -14.36 11.75 0.27
N LEU A 88 -14.41 10.77 1.18
CA LEU A 88 -15.11 9.49 1.02
C LEU A 88 -16.53 9.67 0.41
N GLY A 89 -16.74 9.02 -0.73
CA GLY A 89 -17.98 9.09 -1.51
C GLY A 89 -18.06 10.35 -2.37
N LEU A 90 -19.20 11.05 -2.30
CA LEU A 90 -19.44 12.31 -3.03
C LEU A 90 -19.20 13.56 -2.17
N ARG A 91 -18.58 13.39 -1.01
CA ARG A 91 -18.33 14.49 -0.07
C ARG A 91 -17.13 15.32 -0.48
N ASN A 92 -17.12 16.54 0.02
CA ASN A 92 -16.07 17.51 -0.18
C ASN A 92 -15.77 18.18 1.16
N GLU A 93 -14.50 18.49 1.39
CA GLU A 93 -14.02 19.15 2.61
C GLU A 93 -13.05 20.28 2.25
N VAL A 94 -13.00 21.32 3.09
CA VAL A 94 -12.09 22.45 2.92
C VAL A 94 -10.92 22.32 3.89
N PHE A 95 -9.71 22.16 3.37
CA PHE A 95 -8.49 22.21 4.16
C PHE A 95 -8.05 23.67 4.31
N LEU A 96 -8.03 24.15 5.54
CA LEU A 96 -7.56 25.48 5.88
C LEU A 96 -6.04 25.50 6.07
N PRO A 97 -5.38 26.64 5.79
CA PRO A 97 -3.97 26.78 6.09
C PRO A 97 -3.73 26.75 7.60
N HIS A 98 -2.58 26.24 8.01
CA HIS A 98 -2.24 26.12 9.43
C HIS A 98 -2.16 27.47 10.15
N SER A 99 -1.94 28.57 9.42
CA SER A 99 -2.03 29.94 9.95
C SER A 99 -3.42 30.29 10.49
N SER A 100 -4.48 29.67 9.97
CA SER A 100 -5.88 29.86 10.40
C SER A 100 -6.28 28.99 11.59
N LEU A 101 -5.36 28.19 12.14
CA LEU A 101 -5.63 27.30 13.27
C LEU A 101 -6.03 28.07 14.56
N PRO A 102 -5.38 29.18 14.95
CA PRO A 102 -5.83 30.00 16.07
C PRO A 102 -7.25 30.56 15.88
N TRP A 103 -7.57 31.02 14.66
CA TRP A 103 -8.91 31.49 14.33
C TRP A 103 -9.95 30.39 14.50
N ALA A 104 -9.72 29.21 13.91
CA ALA A 104 -10.66 28.09 13.99
C ALA A 104 -10.89 27.61 15.43
N LEU A 105 -9.85 27.63 16.27
CA LEU A 105 -9.95 27.26 17.69
C LEU A 105 -10.62 28.33 18.56
N SER A 106 -10.60 29.60 18.14
CA SER A 106 -11.28 30.70 18.84
C SER A 106 -12.79 30.70 18.63
N GLN A 107 -13.28 30.04 17.57
CA GLN A 107 -14.70 30.01 17.26
C GLN A 107 -15.49 29.17 18.27
N PRO A 108 -16.71 29.60 18.66
CA PRO A 108 -17.57 28.80 19.52
C PRO A 108 -18.16 27.61 18.74
N LEU A 109 -18.50 26.52 19.46
CA LEU A 109 -19.08 25.30 18.85
C LEU A 109 -20.37 25.56 18.08
N ARG A 110 -21.15 26.57 18.46
CA ARG A 110 -22.36 27.00 17.72
C ARG A 110 -22.07 27.59 16.33
N VAL A 111 -20.82 27.94 16.05
CA VAL A 111 -20.35 28.44 14.75
C VAL A 111 -19.59 27.33 14.03
N LEU A 112 -18.62 26.71 14.70
CA LEU A 112 -17.81 25.59 14.20
C LEU A 112 -18.04 24.33 15.06
N GLY A 113 -18.98 23.49 14.64
CA GLY A 113 -19.42 22.28 15.33
C GLY A 113 -18.46 21.11 15.12
N MET A 114 -17.91 20.55 16.20
CA MET A 114 -17.03 19.38 16.13
C MET A 114 -17.81 18.07 16.01
N TRP A 115 -18.88 17.92 16.78
CA TRP A 115 -19.60 16.65 16.93
C TRP A 115 -20.41 16.29 15.69
N GLU A 116 -20.94 17.31 15.02
CA GLU A 116 -21.63 17.22 13.74
C GLU A 116 -20.66 16.78 12.64
N ALA A 117 -19.46 17.37 12.59
CA ALA A 117 -18.42 16.94 11.66
C ALA A 117 -18.02 15.48 11.91
N PHE A 118 -17.87 15.05 13.16
CA PHE A 118 -17.58 13.65 13.46
C PHE A 118 -18.73 12.71 13.10
N ASN A 119 -19.98 13.07 13.40
CA ASN A 119 -21.14 12.27 13.01
C ASN A 119 -21.21 12.12 11.49
N GLU A 120 -20.89 13.18 10.74
CA GLU A 120 -20.79 13.10 9.28
C GLU A 120 -19.63 12.17 8.86
N HIS A 121 -18.43 12.24 9.44
CA HIS A 121 -17.35 11.32 9.04
C HIS A 121 -17.64 9.85 9.37
N PHE A 122 -18.15 9.58 10.57
CA PHE A 122 -18.32 8.22 11.11
C PHE A 122 -19.72 7.63 10.89
N GLN A 123 -20.68 8.43 10.42
CA GLN A 123 -22.05 8.01 10.12
C GLN A 123 -22.72 7.25 11.30
N LEU A 124 -22.46 7.73 12.53
CA LEU A 124 -22.82 7.02 13.77
C LEU A 124 -24.33 6.90 13.97
N VAL A 125 -25.11 7.83 13.42
CA VAL A 125 -26.57 7.74 13.40
C VAL A 125 -27.08 6.42 12.80
N HIS A 126 -26.36 5.84 11.84
CA HIS A 126 -26.76 4.57 11.23
C HIS A 126 -26.29 3.36 12.05
N SER A 127 -25.07 3.38 12.58
CA SER A 127 -24.50 2.25 13.31
C SER A 127 -25.01 2.14 14.75
N LEU A 128 -25.27 3.26 15.41
CA LEU A 128 -25.81 3.31 16.78
C LEU A 128 -27.32 3.57 16.83
N GLY A 129 -27.92 3.99 15.71
CA GLY A 129 -29.37 4.18 15.55
C GLY A 129 -29.89 5.57 15.87
N ASP A 130 -29.07 6.45 16.44
CA ASP A 130 -29.43 7.84 16.76
C ASP A 130 -28.18 8.74 16.79
N GLU A 131 -28.29 10.00 16.39
CA GLU A 131 -27.18 10.96 16.42
C GLU A 131 -26.80 11.40 17.84
N LYS A 132 -27.73 11.28 18.80
CA LYS A 132 -27.51 11.68 20.21
C LYS A 132 -26.31 10.99 20.83
N TYR A 133 -25.97 9.78 20.37
CA TYR A 133 -24.82 9.04 20.88
C TYR A 133 -23.48 9.74 20.60
N MET A 134 -23.45 10.70 19.65
CA MET A 134 -22.30 11.55 19.37
C MET A 134 -22.52 13.02 19.73
N THR A 135 -23.69 13.60 19.45
CA THR A 135 -23.94 15.04 19.63
C THR A 135 -24.23 15.42 21.08
N ASP A 136 -24.75 14.49 21.87
CA ASP A 136 -24.98 14.69 23.30
C ASP A 136 -23.80 14.17 24.12
N THR A 137 -22.98 15.11 24.58
CA THR A 137 -21.58 14.87 24.96
C THR A 137 -21.36 14.60 26.44
N TRP A 138 -22.42 14.43 27.25
CA TRP A 138 -22.27 14.20 28.69
C TRP A 138 -21.36 13.01 29.06
N PRO A 139 -21.35 11.85 28.34
CA PRO A 139 -20.42 10.76 28.68
C PRO A 139 -18.98 11.15 28.39
N HIS A 140 -18.76 11.89 27.29
CA HIS A 140 -17.45 12.39 26.92
C HIS A 140 -16.93 13.41 27.94
N LEU A 141 -17.79 14.30 28.46
CA LEU A 141 -17.41 15.26 29.49
C LEU A 141 -17.04 14.57 30.81
N LEU A 142 -17.79 13.53 31.20
CA LEU A 142 -17.50 12.72 32.38
C LEU A 142 -16.20 11.91 32.22
N SER A 143 -16.01 11.30 31.05
CA SER A 143 -14.76 10.61 30.70
C SER A 143 -13.58 11.57 30.72
N ARG A 144 -13.72 12.77 30.15
CA ARG A 144 -12.71 13.83 30.21
C ARG A 144 -12.35 14.19 31.64
N HIS A 145 -13.34 14.42 32.50
CA HIS A 145 -13.08 14.73 33.92
C HIS A 145 -12.29 13.61 34.59
N THR A 146 -12.74 12.37 34.42
CA THR A 146 -12.09 11.18 35.00
C THR A 146 -10.63 11.07 34.54
N LEU A 147 -10.39 11.19 33.22
CA LEU A 147 -9.07 11.03 32.61
C LEU A 147 -8.09 12.18 32.92
N THR A 148 -8.60 13.36 33.28
CA THR A 148 -7.77 14.56 33.53
C THR A 148 -7.53 14.82 35.01
N HIS A 149 -8.51 14.51 35.86
CA HIS A 149 -8.48 14.88 37.28
C HIS A 149 -8.43 13.69 38.24
N GLU A 150 -8.92 12.51 37.84
CA GLU A 150 -9.06 11.33 38.71
C GLU A 150 -8.20 10.15 38.22
N MET A 151 -7.26 10.40 37.30
CA MET A 151 -6.50 9.33 36.64
C MET A 151 -5.67 8.51 37.63
N ASP A 152 -5.05 9.18 38.62
CA ASP A 152 -4.20 8.53 39.64
C ASP A 152 -4.96 7.44 40.42
N ASP A 153 -6.27 7.59 40.63
CA ASP A 153 -7.11 6.61 41.32
C ASP A 153 -7.28 5.30 40.52
N HIS A 154 -7.05 5.36 39.21
CA HIS A 154 -7.21 4.24 38.29
C HIS A 154 -5.88 3.59 37.86
N LEU A 155 -4.74 4.24 38.09
CA LEU A 155 -3.44 3.79 37.57
C LEU A 155 -3.02 2.42 38.08
N MET A 156 -3.34 2.12 39.34
CA MET A 156 -3.02 0.81 39.92
C MET A 156 -3.83 -0.33 39.31
N ASP A 157 -5.11 -0.10 39.08
CA ASP A 157 -5.98 -1.08 38.43
C ASP A 157 -5.52 -1.32 36.98
N ILE A 158 -5.03 -0.29 36.29
CA ILE A 158 -4.48 -0.40 34.94
C ILE A 158 -3.13 -1.12 34.95
N HIS A 159 -2.23 -0.80 35.88
CA HIS A 159 -0.92 -1.44 36.01
C HIS A 159 -1.04 -2.95 36.25
N GLU A 160 -1.91 -3.36 37.20
CA GLU A 160 -2.19 -4.77 37.46
C GLU A 160 -2.72 -5.49 36.21
N GLU A 161 -3.58 -4.82 35.44
CA GLU A 161 -4.16 -5.42 34.25
C GLU A 161 -3.21 -5.43 33.06
N VAL A 162 -2.32 -4.45 32.92
CA VAL A 162 -1.25 -4.43 31.90
C VAL A 162 -0.36 -5.65 32.06
N LYS A 163 0.08 -5.91 33.30
CA LYS A 163 0.85 -7.10 33.63
C LYS A 163 0.09 -8.38 33.27
N ALA A 164 -1.14 -8.52 33.76
CA ALA A 164 -1.96 -9.71 33.51
C ALA A 164 -2.23 -9.94 32.02
N ALA A 165 -2.46 -8.87 31.25
CA ALA A 165 -2.71 -8.95 29.82
C ALA A 165 -1.45 -9.39 29.05
N ILE A 166 -0.28 -8.79 29.33
CA ILE A 166 0.97 -9.20 28.69
C ILE A 166 1.25 -10.67 28.99
N ASP A 167 1.23 -11.05 30.27
CA ASP A 167 1.48 -12.43 30.71
C ASP A 167 0.55 -13.44 30.00
N THR A 168 -0.72 -13.07 29.81
CA THR A 168 -1.72 -13.92 29.15
C THR A 168 -1.46 -14.10 27.65
N TYR A 169 -1.06 -13.03 26.95
CA TYR A 169 -0.97 -13.05 25.48
C TYR A 169 0.43 -13.26 24.91
N LEU A 170 1.48 -13.04 25.71
CA LEU A 170 2.88 -13.34 25.33
C LEU A 170 3.38 -14.64 25.96
N GLY A 171 2.67 -15.19 26.95
CA GLY A 171 3.05 -16.42 27.63
C GLY A 171 4.21 -16.24 28.62
N HIS A 172 4.67 -17.38 29.13
CA HIS A 172 5.72 -17.49 30.16
C HIS A 172 6.83 -18.49 29.77
N ASP A 173 6.91 -18.89 28.50
CA ASP A 173 8.01 -19.74 28.04
C ASP A 173 9.31 -18.92 28.04
N THR A 174 10.25 -19.34 28.88
CA THR A 174 11.57 -18.71 28.99
C THR A 174 12.67 -19.47 28.23
N GLU A 175 12.32 -20.61 27.64
CA GLU A 175 13.27 -21.51 26.96
C GLU A 175 13.18 -21.36 25.43
N ASN A 176 11.99 -21.10 24.88
CA ASN A 176 11.75 -21.06 23.44
C ASN A 176 11.22 -19.73 22.95
N TRP A 177 11.56 -19.37 21.70
CA TRP A 177 10.97 -18.24 20.99
C TRP A 177 9.59 -18.59 20.44
N GLU A 178 8.61 -17.73 20.68
CA GLU A 178 7.26 -17.82 20.10
C GLU A 178 7.04 -16.68 19.08
N THR A 179 6.44 -17.01 17.92
CA THR A 179 6.09 -16.01 16.90
C THR A 179 4.62 -15.62 17.03
N LEU A 180 4.35 -14.32 17.18
CA LEU A 180 3.02 -13.78 17.43
C LEU A 180 2.61 -12.76 16.37
N ASN A 181 1.32 -12.70 16.04
CA ASN A 181 0.77 -11.61 15.23
C ASN A 181 0.67 -10.32 16.07
N LEU A 182 1.58 -9.38 15.81
CA LEU A 182 1.70 -8.15 16.61
C LEU A 182 0.39 -7.35 16.70
N LEU A 183 -0.32 -7.15 15.58
CA LEU A 183 -1.55 -6.36 15.58
C LEU A 183 -2.63 -7.06 16.41
N GLN A 184 -2.83 -8.36 16.21
CA GLN A 184 -3.86 -9.12 16.92
C GLN A 184 -3.58 -9.17 18.42
N THR A 185 -2.35 -9.48 18.81
CA THR A 185 -1.91 -9.54 20.21
C THR A 185 -2.11 -8.20 20.91
N VAL A 186 -1.60 -7.11 20.30
CA VAL A 186 -1.75 -5.76 20.86
C VAL A 186 -3.22 -5.35 20.98
N ARG A 187 -4.06 -5.66 19.98
CA ARG A 187 -5.49 -5.34 20.03
C ARG A 187 -6.19 -5.97 21.23
N MET A 188 -5.83 -7.20 21.60
CA MET A 188 -6.41 -7.89 22.74
C MET A 188 -5.87 -7.34 24.07
N ILE A 189 -4.58 -7.07 24.17
CA ILE A 189 -3.97 -6.41 25.34
C ILE A 189 -4.66 -5.06 25.60
N ILE A 190 -4.83 -4.23 24.58
CA ILE A 190 -5.48 -2.93 24.68
C ILE A 190 -6.97 -3.08 25.01
N ALA A 191 -7.69 -4.04 24.41
CA ALA A 191 -9.09 -4.27 24.74
C ALA A 191 -9.27 -4.65 26.23
N GLN A 192 -8.43 -5.54 26.77
CA GLN A 192 -8.45 -5.99 28.16
C GLN A 192 -8.17 -4.83 29.12
N THR A 193 -7.04 -4.15 28.94
CA THR A 193 -6.62 -3.03 29.79
C THR A 193 -7.55 -1.81 29.70
N GLY A 194 -8.12 -1.54 28.52
CA GLY A 194 -9.16 -0.54 28.35
C GLY A 194 -10.46 -0.86 29.06
N THR A 195 -10.89 -2.12 28.94
CA THR A 195 -12.10 -2.60 29.60
C THR A 195 -11.98 -2.50 31.11
N ARG A 196 -10.77 -2.66 31.67
CA ARG A 196 -10.52 -2.44 33.10
C ARG A 196 -10.89 -1.02 33.55
N PHE A 197 -10.56 -0.02 32.73
CA PHE A 197 -10.95 1.37 33.00
C PHE A 197 -12.45 1.61 32.76
N THR A 198 -13.02 1.03 31.70
CA THR A 198 -14.41 1.34 31.33
C THR A 198 -15.46 0.58 32.15
N LEU A 199 -15.28 -0.73 32.37
CA LEU A 199 -16.24 -1.64 33.01
C LEU A 199 -15.69 -2.35 34.25
N GLY A 200 -14.37 -2.44 34.40
CA GLY A 200 -13.75 -3.18 35.49
C GLY A 200 -13.91 -4.71 35.41
N MET A 201 -13.83 -5.36 36.57
CA MET A 201 -13.99 -6.81 36.71
C MET A 201 -15.47 -7.22 36.76
N PRO A 202 -15.81 -8.45 36.33
CA PRO A 202 -14.92 -9.46 35.72
C PRO A 202 -14.69 -9.25 34.21
N PHE A 203 -15.39 -8.30 33.57
CA PHE A 203 -15.45 -8.15 32.11
C PHE A 203 -14.11 -7.92 31.43
N CYS A 204 -13.17 -7.21 32.09
CA CYS A 204 -11.86 -6.99 31.49
C CYS A 204 -11.08 -8.28 31.26
N ARG A 205 -11.41 -9.40 31.92
CA ARG A 205 -10.78 -10.72 31.71
C ARG A 205 -11.68 -11.74 31.02
N ASP A 206 -12.91 -11.37 30.69
CA ASP A 206 -13.82 -12.25 29.95
C ASP A 206 -13.47 -12.19 28.45
N GLN A 207 -12.77 -13.22 27.97
CA GLN A 207 -12.38 -13.31 26.56
C GLN A 207 -13.57 -13.28 25.61
N SER A 208 -14.73 -13.82 26.00
CA SER A 208 -15.93 -13.76 25.16
C SER A 208 -16.43 -12.32 25.02
N TYR A 209 -16.42 -11.56 26.11
CA TYR A 209 -16.76 -10.14 26.08
C TYR A 209 -15.77 -9.34 25.23
N LEU A 210 -14.46 -9.50 25.46
CA LEU A 210 -13.41 -8.75 24.77
C LEU A 210 -13.46 -8.92 23.25
N HIS A 211 -13.60 -10.15 22.76
CA HIS A 211 -13.77 -10.41 21.33
C HIS A 211 -15.05 -9.78 20.79
N THR A 212 -16.17 -9.90 21.52
CA THR A 212 -17.46 -9.35 21.07
C THR A 212 -17.44 -7.82 20.99
N ILE A 213 -16.88 -7.12 21.99
CA ILE A 213 -16.79 -5.65 21.96
C ILE A 213 -15.83 -5.17 20.87
N LYS A 214 -14.67 -5.82 20.71
CA LYS A 214 -13.72 -5.53 19.63
C LYS A 214 -14.40 -5.66 18.26
N ASP A 215 -15.08 -6.77 18.00
CA ASP A 215 -15.72 -7.03 16.71
C ASP A 215 -16.95 -6.15 16.46
N THR A 216 -17.58 -5.66 17.52
CA THR A 216 -18.65 -4.65 17.42
C THR A 216 -18.07 -3.30 17.02
N VAL A 217 -16.99 -2.88 17.68
CA VAL A 217 -16.25 -1.64 17.36
C VAL A 217 -15.73 -1.65 15.92
N ASP A 218 -15.13 -2.75 15.48
CA ASP A 218 -14.68 -2.91 14.08
C ASP A 218 -15.84 -2.76 13.10
N SER A 219 -17.00 -3.36 13.42
CA SER A 219 -18.19 -3.26 12.58
C SER A 219 -18.73 -1.83 12.46
N ILE A 220 -18.62 -1.02 13.52
CA ILE A 220 -19.02 0.39 13.49
C ILE A 220 -18.14 1.17 12.50
N VAL A 221 -16.83 0.94 12.52
CA VAL A 221 -15.88 1.62 11.62
C VAL A 221 -16.06 1.18 10.16
N ILE A 222 -16.22 -0.12 9.92
CA ILE A 222 -16.46 -0.65 8.56
C ILE A 222 -17.74 -0.04 7.97
N ASN A 223 -18.80 0.07 8.76
CA ASN A 223 -20.05 0.68 8.31
C ASN A 223 -19.92 2.18 8.04
N ALA A 224 -19.09 2.91 8.80
CA ALA A 224 -18.81 4.31 8.50
C ALA A 224 -18.26 4.47 7.07
N GLY A 225 -17.33 3.58 6.69
CA GLY A 225 -16.82 3.46 5.32
C GLY A 225 -17.95 3.17 4.32
N ALA A 226 -18.68 2.07 4.53
CA ALA A 226 -19.71 1.59 3.61
C ALA A 226 -20.85 2.61 3.40
N THR A 227 -21.37 3.20 4.48
CA THR A 227 -22.44 4.20 4.43
C THR A 227 -21.97 5.53 3.86
N GLY A 228 -20.72 5.93 4.14
CA GLY A 228 -20.11 7.16 3.64
C GLY A 228 -20.03 7.25 2.11
N PHE A 229 -19.98 6.11 1.41
CA PHE A 229 -19.98 6.06 -0.06
C PHE A 229 -21.30 6.51 -0.69
N PHE A 230 -22.43 6.28 -0.02
CA PHE A 230 -23.73 6.67 -0.58
C PHE A 230 -23.91 8.19 -0.56
N PRO A 231 -24.66 8.77 -1.52
CA PRO A 231 -25.10 10.16 -1.44
C PRO A 231 -26.11 10.40 -0.31
N ALA A 232 -26.16 11.62 0.24
CA ALA A 232 -26.95 11.94 1.43
C ALA A 232 -28.44 11.48 1.37
N PRO A 233 -29.20 11.68 0.27
CA PRO A 233 -30.59 11.23 0.21
C PRO A 233 -30.76 9.71 0.26
N ILE A 234 -29.76 8.97 -0.22
CA ILE A 234 -29.78 7.49 -0.29
C ILE A 234 -29.36 6.88 1.05
N ARG A 235 -28.46 7.55 1.79
CA ARG A 235 -27.97 7.11 3.11
C ARG A 235 -29.09 6.86 4.10
N SER A 236 -30.12 7.72 4.15
CA SER A 236 -31.24 7.56 5.08
C SER A 236 -32.02 6.25 4.87
N PHE A 237 -32.04 5.71 3.65
CA PHE A 237 -32.73 4.46 3.34
C PHE A 237 -31.81 3.23 3.45
N LEU A 238 -30.59 3.30 2.89
CA LEU A 238 -29.67 2.16 2.87
C LEU A 238 -28.83 2.03 4.15
N GLY A 239 -28.57 3.12 4.86
CA GLY A 239 -27.75 3.15 6.07
C GLY A 239 -28.22 2.16 7.15
N PRO A 240 -29.51 2.16 7.54
CA PRO A 240 -30.05 1.19 8.48
C PRO A 240 -29.92 -0.26 8.02
N ILE A 241 -30.08 -0.52 6.72
CA ILE A 241 -29.97 -1.87 6.14
C ILE A 241 -28.53 -2.36 6.21
N VAL A 242 -27.57 -1.53 5.80
CA VAL A 242 -26.14 -1.83 5.85
C VAL A 242 -25.67 -2.04 7.29
N CYS A 243 -26.22 -1.28 8.24
CA CYS A 243 -25.82 -1.34 9.65
C CYS A 243 -26.55 -2.42 10.48
N TRP A 244 -27.50 -3.16 9.89
CA TRP A 244 -28.28 -4.17 10.60
C TRP A 244 -27.43 -5.24 11.31
N PRO A 245 -26.35 -5.80 10.71
CA PRO A 245 -25.48 -6.74 11.41
C PRO A 245 -24.84 -6.13 12.67
N THR A 246 -24.51 -4.84 12.64
CA THR A 246 -23.94 -4.13 13.79
C THR A 246 -24.96 -3.93 14.88
N HIS A 247 -26.21 -3.58 14.54
CA HIS A 247 -27.29 -3.53 15.53
C HIS A 247 -27.46 -4.87 16.24
N ARG A 248 -27.42 -5.99 15.49
CA ARG A 248 -27.47 -7.33 16.10
C ARG A 248 -26.31 -7.62 17.05
N LYS A 249 -25.09 -7.17 16.72
CA LYS A 249 -23.93 -7.29 17.60
C LYS A 249 -24.11 -6.47 18.88
N ILE A 250 -24.62 -5.24 18.76
CA ILE A 250 -24.93 -4.38 19.92
C ILE A 250 -26.02 -5.00 20.79
N ASP A 251 -27.08 -5.54 20.18
CA ASP A 251 -28.17 -6.21 20.91
C ASP A 251 -27.68 -7.50 21.59
N HIS A 252 -26.75 -8.22 20.97
CA HIS A 252 -26.09 -9.37 21.58
C HIS A 252 -25.25 -8.96 22.80
N LEU A 253 -24.46 -7.89 22.69
CA LEU A 253 -23.74 -7.32 23.83
C LEU A 253 -24.69 -6.94 24.97
N ALA A 254 -25.78 -6.23 24.65
CA ALA A 254 -26.79 -5.81 25.61
C ALA A 254 -27.38 -7.00 26.36
N LYS A 255 -27.83 -8.03 25.64
CA LYS A 255 -28.49 -9.21 26.22
C LYS A 255 -27.54 -10.13 26.99
N LYS A 256 -26.36 -10.39 26.44
CA LYS A 256 -25.43 -11.40 26.97
C LYS A 256 -24.62 -10.88 28.16
N PHE A 257 -24.15 -9.64 28.08
CA PHE A 257 -23.16 -9.11 29.03
C PHE A 257 -23.74 -8.01 29.91
N TYR A 258 -24.56 -7.12 29.35
CA TYR A 258 -25.02 -5.95 30.11
C TYR A 258 -26.32 -6.17 30.88
N ASP A 259 -27.27 -7.00 30.45
CA ASP A 259 -28.60 -7.03 31.07
C ASP A 259 -28.58 -7.38 32.56
N MET A 260 -27.87 -8.45 32.97
CA MET A 260 -27.77 -8.84 34.39
C MET A 260 -26.87 -7.89 35.18
N GLU A 261 -25.72 -7.53 34.63
CA GLU A 261 -24.75 -6.66 35.30
C GLU A 261 -25.30 -5.25 35.51
N PHE A 262 -25.96 -4.68 34.50
CA PHE A 262 -26.55 -3.35 34.57
C PHE A 262 -27.67 -3.31 35.62
N LYS A 263 -28.48 -4.37 35.73
CA LYS A 263 -29.49 -4.51 36.79
C LYS A 263 -28.84 -4.57 38.17
N SER A 264 -27.75 -5.34 38.33
CA SER A 264 -27.00 -5.40 39.60
C SER A 264 -26.43 -4.04 39.98
N ARG A 265 -25.73 -3.37 39.05
CA ARG A 265 -25.14 -2.05 39.28
C ARG A 265 -26.19 -0.99 39.59
N LEU A 266 -27.36 -1.03 38.96
CA LEU A 266 -28.48 -0.14 39.28
C LEU A 266 -29.00 -0.33 40.70
N GLN A 267 -29.03 -1.58 41.19
CA GLN A 267 -29.38 -1.87 42.58
C GLN A 267 -28.30 -1.33 43.53
N ASP A 268 -27.01 -1.55 43.22
CA ASP A 268 -25.90 -1.10 44.05
C ASP A 268 -25.79 0.43 44.15
N ILE A 269 -26.20 1.15 43.10
CA ILE A 269 -26.26 2.62 43.10
C ILE A 269 -27.20 3.18 44.17
N SER A 270 -28.17 2.38 44.65
CA SER A 270 -29.03 2.76 45.78
C SER A 270 -28.30 2.76 47.13
N SER A 271 -27.17 2.06 47.24
CA SER A 271 -26.28 2.12 48.39
C SER A 271 -25.26 3.24 48.19
N ASP A 272 -25.30 4.29 49.01
CA ASP A 272 -24.25 5.33 49.05
C ASP A 272 -23.00 4.77 49.73
N ASN A 273 -22.38 3.75 49.11
CA ASN A 273 -21.11 3.21 49.56
C ASN A 273 -19.97 4.15 49.11
N PRO A 274 -19.28 4.83 50.06
CA PRO A 274 -18.17 5.74 49.74
C PRO A 274 -16.93 5.01 49.23
N ASP A 275 -16.77 3.72 49.56
CA ASP A 275 -15.59 2.91 49.24
C ASP A 275 -15.71 2.14 47.92
N GLN A 276 -16.82 2.31 47.19
CA GLN A 276 -17.01 1.63 45.89
C GLN A 276 -16.06 2.22 44.85
N LYS A 277 -15.10 1.42 44.36
CA LYS A 277 -14.31 1.77 43.17
C LYS A 277 -15.22 2.03 41.97
N LEU A 278 -15.09 3.19 41.33
CA LEU A 278 -16.00 3.63 40.27
C LEU A 278 -15.35 3.57 38.89
N ASP A 279 -15.60 2.51 38.13
CA ASP A 279 -15.30 2.52 36.69
C ASP A 279 -16.17 3.54 35.93
N LEU A 280 -15.82 3.79 34.66
CA LEU A 280 -16.51 4.80 33.85
C LEU A 280 -18.01 4.52 33.71
N VAL A 281 -18.42 3.26 33.53
CA VAL A 281 -19.84 2.89 33.39
C VAL A 281 -20.60 3.16 34.68
N GLN A 282 -20.03 2.84 35.84
CA GLN A 282 -20.63 3.12 37.14
C GLN A 282 -20.81 4.63 37.35
N LYS A 283 -19.83 5.45 36.95
CA LYS A 283 -19.95 6.92 36.97
C LYS A 283 -21.05 7.39 36.02
N MET A 284 -21.12 6.82 34.81
CA MET A 284 -22.15 7.16 33.82
C MET A 284 -23.55 6.85 34.33
N LEU A 285 -23.74 5.69 34.97
CA LEU A 285 -24.98 5.29 35.61
C LEU A 285 -25.41 6.23 36.74
N ARG A 286 -24.48 6.61 37.65
CA ARG A 286 -24.76 7.56 38.73
C ARG A 286 -25.17 8.94 38.19
N HIS A 287 -24.49 9.41 37.15
CA HIS A 287 -24.85 10.67 36.49
C HIS A 287 -26.21 10.58 35.81
N ALA A 288 -26.48 9.51 35.06
CA ALA A 288 -27.76 9.28 34.39
C ALA A 288 -28.91 9.22 35.41
N ARG A 289 -28.75 8.53 36.55
CA ARG A 289 -29.77 8.52 37.60
C ARG A 289 -30.14 9.91 38.12
N LYS A 290 -29.16 10.77 38.29
CA LYS A 290 -29.36 12.10 38.88
C LYS A 290 -29.90 13.12 37.88
N HIS A 291 -29.47 13.03 36.62
CA HIS A 291 -29.66 14.10 35.64
C HIS A 291 -30.36 13.66 34.36
N ARG A 292 -30.38 12.36 34.04
CA ARG A 292 -30.86 11.80 32.76
C ARG A 292 -31.50 10.40 32.91
N PRO A 293 -32.63 10.27 33.64
CA PRO A 293 -33.24 8.97 33.90
C PRO A 293 -33.61 8.19 32.64
N GLU A 294 -33.84 8.87 31.52
CA GLU A 294 -34.13 8.28 30.21
C GLU A 294 -32.97 7.44 29.65
N GLU A 295 -31.73 7.68 30.08
CA GLU A 295 -30.54 6.92 29.68
C GLU A 295 -30.35 5.63 30.51
N LEU A 296 -31.18 5.38 31.54
CA LEU A 296 -31.14 4.18 32.39
C LEU A 296 -31.78 2.93 31.75
N ALA A 297 -31.69 2.80 30.43
CA ALA A 297 -32.08 1.61 29.71
C ALA A 297 -30.82 0.85 29.23
N VAL A 298 -30.81 -0.47 29.42
CA VAL A 298 -29.66 -1.34 29.05
C VAL A 298 -29.21 -1.09 27.61
N GLU A 299 -30.16 -0.99 26.68
CA GLU A 299 -29.89 -0.77 25.27
C GLU A 299 -29.19 0.58 25.00
N GLN A 300 -29.66 1.64 25.65
CA GLN A 300 -29.12 2.99 25.49
C GLN A 300 -27.71 3.08 26.09
N MET A 301 -27.53 2.54 27.31
CA MET A 301 -26.20 2.50 27.91
C MET A 301 -25.22 1.65 27.09
N THR A 302 -25.66 0.51 26.56
CA THR A 302 -24.80 -0.35 25.74
C THR A 302 -24.25 0.42 24.53
N ARG A 303 -25.07 1.24 23.87
CA ARG A 303 -24.64 2.10 22.75
C ARG A 303 -23.64 3.17 23.19
N ARG A 304 -23.87 3.81 24.34
CA ARG A 304 -22.92 4.77 24.95
C ARG A 304 -21.58 4.11 25.27
N VAL A 305 -21.60 2.88 25.77
CA VAL A 305 -20.39 2.09 26.06
C VAL A 305 -19.66 1.66 24.79
N CYS A 306 -20.39 1.26 23.74
CA CYS A 306 -19.78 0.97 22.43
C CYS A 306 -19.07 2.20 21.88
N MET A 307 -19.67 3.39 22.00
CA MET A 307 -19.06 4.64 21.57
C MET A 307 -17.79 4.99 22.37
N SER A 308 -17.81 4.83 23.70
CA SER A 308 -16.62 5.01 24.54
C SER A 308 -15.49 4.05 24.17
N ASN A 309 -15.83 2.78 23.90
CA ASN A 309 -14.86 1.76 23.51
C ASN A 309 -14.33 1.92 22.08
N LEU A 310 -15.11 2.50 21.16
CA LEU A 310 -14.69 2.75 19.78
C LEU A 310 -13.40 3.58 19.72
N ALA A 311 -13.37 4.70 20.45
CA ALA A 311 -12.20 5.58 20.46
C ALA A 311 -10.95 4.89 21.00
N PHE A 312 -11.12 4.03 22.00
CA PHE A 312 -10.01 3.39 22.71
C PHE A 312 -9.53 2.11 22.01
N ILE A 313 -10.40 1.10 21.88
CA ILE A 313 -10.03 -0.22 21.34
C ILE A 313 -9.53 -0.12 19.90
N TYR A 314 -10.08 0.78 19.09
CA TYR A 314 -9.66 0.91 17.70
C TYR A 314 -8.35 1.70 17.57
N LEU A 315 -8.35 3.00 17.91
CA LEU A 315 -7.20 3.89 17.65
C LEU A 315 -6.00 3.60 18.54
N ALA A 316 -6.20 3.29 19.83
CA ALA A 316 -5.08 3.03 20.72
C ALA A 316 -4.36 1.74 20.30
N SER A 317 -5.09 0.69 19.89
CA SER A 317 -4.47 -0.55 19.42
C SER A 317 -3.54 -0.33 18.23
N PHE A 318 -3.99 0.36 17.18
CA PHE A 318 -3.14 0.64 16.02
C PHE A 318 -1.94 1.53 16.38
N THR A 319 -2.14 2.49 17.28
CA THR A 319 -1.04 3.36 17.75
C THR A 319 -0.01 2.56 18.55
N THR A 320 -0.45 1.65 19.43
CA THR A 320 0.43 0.77 20.20
C THR A 320 1.13 -0.24 19.29
N THR A 321 0.47 -0.76 18.26
CA THR A 321 1.11 -1.60 17.24
C THR A 321 2.20 -0.82 16.53
N ASN A 322 1.93 0.42 16.12
CA ASN A 322 2.95 1.28 15.50
C ASN A 322 4.12 1.57 16.46
N LEU A 323 3.86 1.74 17.76
CA LEU A 323 4.88 1.92 18.78
C LEU A 323 5.80 0.71 18.89
N PHE A 324 5.23 -0.50 19.01
CA PHE A 324 6.03 -1.72 19.09
C PHE A 324 6.77 -2.00 17.78
N SER A 325 6.14 -1.79 16.62
CA SER A 325 6.85 -1.89 15.34
C SER A 325 8.01 -0.90 15.22
N ASN A 326 7.90 0.31 15.78
CA ASN A 326 9.01 1.28 15.81
C ASN A 326 10.09 0.89 16.82
N LEU A 327 9.71 0.38 17.99
CA LEU A 327 10.66 -0.14 18.97
C LEU A 327 11.51 -1.26 18.37
N LEU A 328 10.86 -2.26 17.75
CA LEU A 328 11.52 -3.46 17.24
C LEU A 328 12.31 -3.21 15.95
N ALA A 329 11.92 -2.22 15.15
CA ALA A 329 12.63 -1.81 13.94
C ALA A 329 13.59 -0.63 14.17
N SER A 330 13.84 -0.25 15.42
CA SER A 330 14.75 0.84 15.74
C SER A 330 16.17 0.48 15.30
N ASP A 331 16.87 1.44 14.70
CA ASP A 331 18.26 1.22 14.29
C ASP A 331 19.13 0.76 15.48
N PRO A 332 20.03 -0.21 15.27
CA PRO A 332 20.93 -0.70 16.31
C PRO A 332 21.77 0.39 16.99
N GLN A 333 22.07 1.49 16.28
CA GLN A 333 22.86 2.61 16.81
C GLN A 333 22.23 3.30 18.03
N TYR A 334 20.92 3.20 18.21
CA TYR A 334 20.22 3.81 19.34
C TYR A 334 20.15 2.89 20.55
N ASP A 335 20.35 1.59 20.36
CA ASP A 335 20.14 0.54 21.37
C ASP A 335 18.85 0.76 22.20
N THR A 336 17.76 1.04 21.48
CA THR A 336 16.53 1.58 22.08
C THR A 336 15.96 0.68 23.17
N VAL A 337 16.01 -0.65 22.99
CA VAL A 337 15.54 -1.60 23.99
C VAL A 337 16.38 -1.51 25.27
N ALA A 338 17.71 -1.43 25.17
CA ALA A 338 18.57 -1.32 26.34
C ALA A 338 18.35 0.01 27.08
N VAL A 339 18.25 1.12 26.36
CA VAL A 339 17.98 2.44 26.96
C VAL A 339 16.64 2.45 27.70
N LEU A 340 15.59 1.91 27.10
CA LEU A 340 14.28 1.81 27.75
C LEU A 340 14.29 0.84 28.93
N ARG A 341 15.05 -0.26 28.85
CA ARG A 341 15.22 -1.22 29.93
C ARG A 341 15.93 -0.60 31.13
N GLU A 342 16.99 0.18 30.88
CA GLU A 342 17.70 0.93 31.92
C GLU A 342 16.79 1.99 32.55
N GLU A 343 16.08 2.79 31.74
CA GLU A 343 15.12 3.79 32.24
C GLU A 343 14.03 3.14 33.11
N ALA A 344 13.46 2.02 32.66
CA ALA A 344 12.43 1.30 33.40
C ALA A 344 12.97 0.72 34.73
N ALA A 345 14.17 0.13 34.72
CA ALA A 345 14.80 -0.40 35.93
C ALA A 345 15.10 0.70 36.95
N GLN A 346 15.64 1.84 36.51
CA GLN A 346 15.88 3.00 37.36
C GLN A 346 14.58 3.56 37.93
N PHE A 347 13.53 3.66 37.10
CA PHE A 347 12.21 4.13 37.53
C PHE A 347 11.64 3.25 38.65
N LEU A 348 11.62 1.92 38.47
CA LEU A 348 11.14 0.98 39.49
C LEU A 348 11.95 1.05 40.81
N ALA A 349 13.23 1.42 40.74
CA ALA A 349 14.07 1.57 41.92
C ALA A 349 13.77 2.83 42.76
N THR A 350 13.08 3.83 42.18
CA THR A 350 12.81 5.11 42.87
C THR A 350 11.75 5.01 43.97
N GLU A 351 10.79 4.09 43.84
CA GLU A 351 9.71 3.91 44.81
C GLU A 351 9.22 2.44 44.76
N PRO A 352 9.40 1.66 45.84
CA PRO A 352 9.04 0.24 45.85
C PRO A 352 7.52 -0.01 45.91
N ASP A 353 6.70 0.95 46.35
CA ASP A 353 5.25 0.81 46.33
C ASP A 353 4.67 1.21 44.96
N PRO A 354 4.13 0.27 44.17
CA PRO A 354 3.58 0.58 42.84
C PRO A 354 2.50 1.66 42.88
N ARG A 355 1.75 1.80 43.99
CA ARG A 355 0.68 2.80 44.15
C ARG A 355 1.20 4.23 44.29
N LYS A 356 2.44 4.38 44.76
CA LYS A 356 3.12 5.67 44.87
C LYS A 356 3.98 5.92 43.63
N LEU A 357 4.53 4.84 43.06
CA LEU A 357 5.33 4.90 41.84
C LEU A 357 4.49 5.34 40.63
N TRP A 358 3.37 4.67 40.37
CA TRP A 358 2.50 4.98 39.24
C TRP A 358 1.56 6.14 39.58
N ARG A 359 2.12 7.35 39.54
CA ARG A 359 1.45 8.64 39.69
C ARG A 359 1.94 9.60 38.64
N ARG A 360 1.14 10.60 38.27
CA ARG A 360 1.51 11.63 37.28
C ARG A 360 2.93 12.19 37.46
N GLU A 361 3.28 12.62 38.67
CA GLU A 361 4.57 13.23 38.98
C GLU A 361 5.78 12.33 38.69
N ASN A 362 5.59 11.02 38.79
CA ASN A 362 6.65 10.03 38.62
C ASN A 362 6.67 9.51 37.18
N THR A 363 5.51 9.14 36.61
CA THR A 363 5.43 8.63 35.24
C THR A 363 5.95 9.63 34.20
N ASN A 364 5.80 10.94 34.44
CA ASN A 364 6.35 11.99 33.58
C ASN A 364 7.90 11.93 33.43
N LYS A 365 8.60 11.23 34.33
CA LYS A 365 10.06 11.08 34.32
C LYS A 365 10.57 10.01 33.34
N LEU A 366 9.69 9.19 32.76
CA LEU A 366 10.03 8.21 31.72
C LEU A 366 10.20 8.92 30.36
N VAL A 367 11.24 9.74 30.24
CA VAL A 367 11.43 10.68 29.13
C VAL A 367 11.85 10.01 27.81
N HIS A 368 12.52 8.86 27.87
CA HIS A 368 12.92 8.09 26.69
C HIS A 368 11.72 7.35 26.11
N ALA A 369 10.93 6.67 26.95
CA ALA A 369 9.66 6.07 26.53
C ALA A 369 8.72 7.12 25.94
N ASP A 370 8.58 8.27 26.61
CA ASP A 370 7.79 9.42 26.16
C ASP A 370 8.25 9.94 24.78
N SER A 371 9.56 10.05 24.57
CA SER A 371 10.13 10.46 23.28
C SER A 371 9.80 9.46 22.16
N LEU A 372 9.97 8.16 22.40
CA LEU A 372 9.65 7.12 21.41
C LEU A 372 8.16 7.12 21.04
N MET A 373 7.29 7.27 22.05
CA MET A 373 5.85 7.36 21.85
C MET A 373 5.47 8.58 21.01
N LYS A 374 6.10 9.72 21.26
CA LYS A 374 5.84 10.94 20.49
C LYS A 374 6.40 10.87 19.06
N GLU A 375 7.58 10.29 18.88
CA GLU A 375 8.16 10.06 17.54
C GLU A 375 7.30 9.10 16.73
N THR A 376 6.72 8.09 17.38
CA THR A 376 5.74 7.19 16.76
C THR A 376 4.50 7.95 16.26
N LEU A 377 3.94 8.89 17.05
CA LEU A 377 2.84 9.73 16.58
C LEU A 377 3.25 10.68 15.45
N ARG A 378 4.51 11.14 15.44
CA ARG A 378 5.01 12.02 14.39
C ARG A 378 5.06 11.30 13.04
N LEU A 379 5.58 10.07 13.01
CA LEU A 379 5.77 9.29 11.79
C LEU A 379 4.51 8.52 11.37
N ASN A 380 3.88 7.83 12.33
CA ASN A 380 2.86 6.81 12.09
C ASN A 380 1.55 7.09 12.86
N SER A 381 1.12 8.36 12.93
CA SER A 381 -0.22 8.71 13.44
C SER A 381 -1.30 8.06 12.59
N VAL A 382 -2.24 7.37 13.24
CA VAL A 382 -3.36 6.70 12.56
C VAL A 382 -4.22 7.69 11.78
N PRO A 383 -4.78 8.77 12.37
CA PRO A 383 -5.42 9.82 11.57
C PRO A 383 -4.35 10.70 10.89
N THR A 384 -4.52 10.98 9.60
CA THR A 384 -3.64 11.88 8.83
C THR A 384 -4.29 13.25 8.56
N ARG A 385 -5.57 13.38 8.90
CA ARG A 385 -6.40 14.60 8.97
C ARG A 385 -6.66 14.98 10.43
N ALA A 386 -6.73 16.27 10.74
CA ALA A 386 -7.01 16.75 12.10
C ALA A 386 -8.05 17.87 12.14
N LEU A 387 -8.65 18.04 13.33
CA LEU A 387 -9.47 19.19 13.71
C LEU A 387 -10.68 19.46 12.81
N ALA A 388 -11.36 18.42 12.31
CA ALA A 388 -12.60 18.58 11.54
C ALA A 388 -13.65 19.41 12.30
N ARG A 389 -14.26 20.39 11.61
CA ARG A 389 -15.39 21.18 12.10
C ARG A 389 -16.40 21.39 10.99
N GLN A 390 -17.67 21.41 11.34
CA GLN A 390 -18.77 21.75 10.45
C GLN A 390 -19.21 23.18 10.72
N VAL A 391 -19.44 23.95 9.68
CA VAL A 391 -19.98 25.31 9.78
C VAL A 391 -21.47 25.22 10.08
N MET A 392 -21.89 25.81 11.20
CA MET A 392 -23.24 25.64 11.74
C MET A 392 -24.18 26.81 11.42
N VAL A 393 -23.62 27.97 11.07
CA VAL A 393 -24.34 29.23 10.81
C VAL A 393 -23.91 29.82 9.47
N ASP A 394 -24.76 30.66 8.89
CA ASP A 394 -24.43 31.42 7.69
C ASP A 394 -23.51 32.61 8.00
N GLY A 395 -22.84 33.14 6.97
CA GLY A 395 -22.01 34.34 7.09
C GLY A 395 -20.64 34.14 7.75
N VAL A 396 -20.18 32.90 7.91
CA VAL A 396 -18.84 32.63 8.44
C VAL A 396 -17.79 32.95 7.39
N VAL A 397 -16.79 33.75 7.77
CA VAL A 397 -15.63 34.09 6.95
C VAL A 397 -14.36 33.79 7.77
N THR A 398 -13.37 33.15 7.16
CA THR A 398 -12.09 32.88 7.81
C THR A 398 -11.30 34.17 8.02
N ASP A 399 -10.28 34.11 8.87
CA ASP A 399 -9.27 35.16 9.04
C ASP A 399 -8.52 35.51 7.74
N ALA A 400 -8.42 34.56 6.81
CA ALA A 400 -7.88 34.75 5.46
C ALA A 400 -8.91 35.29 4.44
N GLY A 401 -10.12 35.67 4.89
CA GLY A 401 -11.17 36.22 4.03
C GLY A 401 -11.94 35.19 3.21
N VAL A 402 -11.87 33.90 3.56
CA VAL A 402 -12.56 32.82 2.82
C VAL A 402 -13.99 32.66 3.37
N PRO A 403 -15.05 32.91 2.56
CA PRO A 403 -16.41 32.67 3.00
C PRO A 403 -16.70 31.17 3.05
N LEU A 404 -17.27 30.70 4.16
CA LEU A 404 -17.64 29.31 4.39
C LEU A 404 -19.16 29.18 4.55
N PRO A 405 -19.85 28.55 3.58
CA PRO A 405 -21.28 28.29 3.69
C PRO A 405 -21.63 27.34 4.85
N LYS A 406 -22.83 27.47 5.41
CA LYS A 406 -23.37 26.53 6.40
C LYS A 406 -23.35 25.08 5.85
N GLY A 407 -22.92 24.14 6.68
CA GLY A 407 -22.74 22.73 6.34
C GLY A 407 -21.34 22.39 5.80
N THR A 408 -20.52 23.39 5.46
CA THR A 408 -19.13 23.14 5.03
C THR A 408 -18.35 22.45 6.14
N ILE A 409 -17.65 21.37 5.82
CA ILE A 409 -16.67 20.78 6.73
C ILE A 409 -15.29 21.39 6.42
N ILE A 410 -14.61 21.85 7.46
CA ILE A 410 -13.23 22.31 7.42
C ILE A 410 -12.32 21.34 8.19
N SER A 411 -11.08 21.17 7.73
CA SER A 411 -10.04 20.37 8.40
C SER A 411 -8.64 20.96 8.23
N PHE A 412 -7.68 20.37 8.93
CA PHE A 412 -6.26 20.67 8.82
C PHE A 412 -5.49 19.39 8.46
N VAL A 413 -4.49 19.53 7.60
CA VAL A 413 -3.58 18.43 7.24
C VAL A 413 -2.65 18.12 8.42
N ALA A 414 -2.49 16.85 8.79
CA ALA A 414 -1.68 16.45 9.95
C ALA A 414 -0.38 15.74 9.55
N GLN A 415 -0.45 14.53 8.98
CA GLN A 415 0.76 13.70 8.82
C GLN A 415 1.89 14.37 8.01
N PRO A 416 1.63 14.96 6.81
CA PRO A 416 2.68 15.68 6.07
C PRO A 416 3.31 16.85 6.85
N MET A 417 2.55 17.45 7.77
CA MET A 417 3.01 18.54 8.63
C MET A 417 3.83 18.05 9.83
N HIS A 418 3.58 16.82 10.30
CA HIS A 418 4.40 16.15 11.32
C HIS A 418 5.76 15.69 10.75
N THR A 419 5.84 15.44 9.45
CA THR A 419 7.06 14.99 8.76
C THR A 419 7.63 16.04 7.82
N ASP A 420 7.44 17.33 8.13
CA ASP A 420 7.95 18.41 7.29
C ASP A 420 9.49 18.54 7.44
N PRO A 421 10.27 18.47 6.34
CA PRO A 421 11.72 18.66 6.38
C PRO A 421 12.16 20.04 6.89
N ASP A 422 11.31 21.07 6.84
CA ASP A 422 11.64 22.38 7.40
C ASP A 422 11.59 22.40 8.94
N LYS A 423 10.94 21.40 9.56
CA LYS A 423 10.79 21.29 11.02
C LYS A 423 11.69 20.23 11.64
N TYR A 424 12.01 19.18 10.90
CA TYR A 424 12.73 18.02 11.41
C TYR A 424 13.80 17.55 10.43
N VAL A 425 15.03 17.38 10.93
CA VAL A 425 16.12 16.75 10.18
C VAL A 425 15.82 15.26 10.00
N ASN A 426 16.02 14.73 8.79
CA ASN A 426 15.66 13.36 8.41
C ASN A 426 14.20 13.03 8.83
N PRO A 427 13.20 13.76 8.30
CA PRO A 427 11.85 13.75 8.85
C PRO A 427 11.10 12.43 8.66
N LEU A 428 11.57 11.54 7.78
CA LEU A 428 10.96 10.22 7.54
C LEU A 428 11.71 9.10 8.26
N HIS A 429 12.84 9.39 8.91
CA HIS A 429 13.62 8.42 9.66
C HIS A 429 13.18 8.39 11.12
N LEU A 430 13.12 7.18 11.69
CA LEU A 430 12.80 6.97 13.10
C LEU A 430 14.00 7.31 13.96
N ASP A 431 13.82 8.35 14.78
CA ASP A 431 14.78 8.73 15.79
C ASP A 431 14.10 8.68 17.16
N PRO A 432 14.24 7.57 17.90
CA PRO A 432 13.44 7.26 19.08
C PRO A 432 13.62 8.33 20.18
N PHE A 433 14.77 9.00 20.21
CA PHE A 433 15.13 9.97 21.25
C PHE A 433 15.16 11.43 20.74
N ARG A 434 14.56 11.70 19.57
CA ARG A 434 14.44 13.05 19.00
C ARG A 434 13.86 14.05 19.98
N PHE A 435 12.73 13.71 20.60
CA PHE A 435 12.04 14.63 21.51
C PHE A 435 12.71 14.72 22.87
N ASN A 436 13.50 13.71 23.27
CA ASN A 436 14.36 13.82 24.44
C ASN A 436 15.50 14.83 24.20
N ARG A 437 16.25 14.70 23.09
CA ARG A 437 17.33 15.65 22.75
C ARG A 437 16.82 17.09 22.58
N LEU A 438 15.67 17.28 21.92
CA LEU A 438 15.04 18.62 21.82
C LEU A 438 14.70 19.22 23.20
N ARG A 439 14.34 18.38 24.16
CA ARG A 439 14.05 18.80 25.55
C ARG A 439 15.32 19.25 26.28
N GLU A 440 16.40 18.49 26.13
CA GLU A 440 17.71 18.84 26.69
C GLU A 440 18.24 20.15 26.10
N GLU A 441 18.12 20.33 24.78
CA GLU A 441 18.52 21.57 24.08
C GLU A 441 17.72 22.79 24.57
N GLU A 442 16.40 22.68 24.68
CA GLU A 442 15.54 23.77 25.17
C GLU A 442 15.89 24.12 26.63
N THR A 443 16.13 23.12 27.47
CA THR A 443 16.55 23.31 28.88
C THR A 443 17.90 24.00 28.98
N SER A 444 18.86 23.66 28.10
CA SER A 444 20.19 24.26 28.09
C SER A 444 20.21 25.75 27.71
N LYS A 445 19.20 26.21 26.95
CA LYS A 445 19.05 27.59 26.47
C LYS A 445 18.35 28.50 27.50
N GLU A 446 17.50 27.94 28.35
CA GLU A 446 16.76 28.67 29.39
C GLU A 446 17.43 28.54 30.76
N LYS A 447 18.64 29.10 30.92
CA LYS A 447 19.39 29.04 32.20
C LYS A 447 18.77 29.84 33.35
N ASP A 448 17.93 30.84 33.06
CA ASP A 448 17.38 31.80 34.04
C ASP A 448 15.83 31.77 34.13
N GLY A 449 15.17 30.74 33.61
CA GLY A 449 13.71 30.57 33.66
C GLY A 449 13.23 29.67 34.81
N PRO A 450 11.93 29.72 35.19
CA PRO A 450 11.37 28.72 36.10
C PRO A 450 11.49 27.32 35.49
N ALA A 451 11.81 26.32 36.32
CA ALA A 451 11.89 24.93 35.89
C ALA A 451 10.57 24.50 35.21
N ARG A 452 10.65 24.17 33.92
CA ARG A 452 9.50 23.65 33.17
C ARG A 452 9.14 22.25 33.67
N GLU A 453 7.86 21.92 33.67
CA GLU A 453 7.40 20.55 33.87
C GLU A 453 8.01 19.66 32.79
N VAL A 454 8.71 18.59 33.19
CA VAL A 454 9.33 17.62 32.28
C VAL A 454 8.31 16.52 32.00
N GLY A 455 8.06 16.18 30.74
CA GLY A 455 7.24 15.01 30.37
C GLY A 455 5.73 15.16 30.59
N GLY A 456 5.28 16.27 31.18
CA GLY A 456 3.86 16.60 31.34
C GLY A 456 3.27 17.40 30.17
N GLU A 457 1.99 17.75 30.26
CA GLU A 457 1.28 18.51 29.21
C GLU A 457 1.91 19.88 28.92
N GLY A 458 2.53 20.50 29.93
CA GLY A 458 3.26 21.76 29.78
C GLY A 458 4.55 21.67 28.97
N ASP A 459 5.11 20.47 28.79
CA ASP A 459 6.30 20.22 28.00
C ASP A 459 5.95 20.12 26.51
N PRO A 460 6.40 21.04 25.64
CA PRO A 460 6.09 20.97 24.21
C PRO A 460 6.68 19.72 23.51
N ASN A 461 7.61 19.02 24.15
CA ASN A 461 8.25 17.77 23.71
C ASN A 461 7.65 16.52 24.37
N SER A 462 6.69 16.63 25.28
CA SER A 462 5.97 15.47 25.85
C SER A 462 4.96 14.83 24.90
N PHE A 463 4.77 13.50 25.00
CA PHE A 463 3.68 12.78 24.32
C PHE A 463 2.30 13.41 24.57
N LEU A 464 2.05 13.89 25.79
CA LEU A 464 0.79 14.53 26.19
C LEU A 464 0.54 15.88 25.51
N SER A 465 1.57 16.49 24.94
CA SER A 465 1.49 17.83 24.39
C SER A 465 0.89 17.87 23.00
N THR A 466 -0.05 18.79 22.82
CA THR A 466 -0.66 19.10 21.52
C THR A 466 0.04 20.25 20.81
N ALA A 467 1.20 20.71 21.32
CA ALA A 467 1.88 21.92 20.85
C ALA A 467 2.47 21.79 19.44
N LYS A 468 3.19 20.69 19.17
CA LYS A 468 3.92 20.45 17.92
C LYS A 468 3.18 19.51 16.96
N LEU A 469 2.38 18.58 17.49
CA LEU A 469 1.64 17.55 16.72
C LEU A 469 0.13 17.71 16.91
N LEU A 470 -0.64 17.36 15.88
CA LEU A 470 -2.11 17.39 15.86
C LEU A 470 -2.76 16.02 16.08
N ALA A 471 -1.99 14.98 16.43
CA ALA A 471 -2.48 13.61 16.62
C ALA A 471 -3.62 13.53 17.67
N PHE A 472 -3.55 14.32 18.74
CA PHE A 472 -4.59 14.43 19.77
C PHE A 472 -5.52 15.64 19.60
N GLY A 473 -5.50 16.30 18.44
CA GLY A 473 -6.19 17.57 18.23
C GLY A 473 -5.51 18.72 19.00
N ARG A 474 -6.29 19.74 19.39
CA ARG A 474 -5.77 20.97 20.01
C ARG A 474 -6.83 21.66 20.88
N GLY A 475 -6.38 22.36 21.92
CA GLY A 475 -7.20 23.26 22.75
C GLY A 475 -8.21 22.51 23.63
N LYS A 476 -9.35 23.15 23.93
CA LYS A 476 -10.39 22.61 24.83
C LYS A 476 -10.98 21.27 24.38
N ASN A 477 -10.89 20.96 23.08
CA ASN A 477 -11.39 19.72 22.50
C ASN A 477 -10.25 18.74 22.16
N SER A 478 -9.08 18.87 22.79
CA SER A 478 -8.01 17.87 22.70
C SER A 478 -8.48 16.54 23.29
N CYS A 479 -8.01 15.44 22.70
CA CYS A 479 -8.40 14.08 23.08
C CYS A 479 -8.09 13.81 24.56
N PRO A 480 -9.10 13.50 25.41
CA PRO A 480 -8.84 13.18 26.81
C PRO A 480 -8.17 11.82 26.99
N GLY A 481 -8.33 10.89 26.02
CA GLY A 481 -7.71 9.56 26.07
C GLY A 481 -6.18 9.58 26.05
N ARG A 482 -5.55 10.72 25.70
CA ARG A 482 -4.07 10.84 25.68
C ARG A 482 -3.43 10.56 27.03
N TYR A 483 -4.08 10.90 28.15
CA TYR A 483 -3.56 10.61 29.48
C TYR A 483 -3.55 9.11 29.74
N LEU A 484 -4.67 8.43 29.51
CA LEU A 484 -4.75 6.98 29.66
C LEU A 484 -3.73 6.26 28.76
N MET A 485 -3.60 6.69 27.49
CA MET A 485 -2.59 6.13 26.57
C MET A 485 -1.16 6.36 27.07
N ASP A 486 -0.87 7.53 27.65
CA ASP A 486 0.46 7.84 28.17
C ASP A 486 0.88 6.85 29.27
N TYR A 487 0.03 6.68 30.29
CA TYR A 487 0.29 5.75 31.38
C TYR A 487 0.32 4.30 30.90
N GLN A 488 -0.67 3.90 30.11
CA GLN A 488 -0.82 2.53 29.63
C GLN A 488 0.36 2.11 28.75
N MET A 489 0.78 2.93 27.79
CA MET A 489 1.90 2.61 26.90
C MET A 489 3.24 2.60 27.65
N LYS A 490 3.45 3.52 28.60
CA LYS A 490 4.66 3.51 29.44
C LYS A 490 4.72 2.27 30.34
N MET A 491 3.60 1.87 30.95
CA MET A 491 3.51 0.62 31.71
C MET A 491 3.76 -0.60 30.81
N LEU A 492 3.18 -0.64 29.61
CA LEU A 492 3.39 -1.71 28.63
C LEU A 492 4.87 -1.81 28.22
N LEU A 493 5.50 -0.69 27.86
CA LEU A 493 6.91 -0.64 27.47
C LEU A 493 7.80 -1.09 28.62
N ALA A 494 7.63 -0.53 29.82
CA ALA A 494 8.43 -0.88 30.99
C ALA A 494 8.31 -2.37 31.34
N TYR A 495 7.10 -2.91 31.36
CA TYR A 495 6.89 -4.33 31.66
C TYR A 495 7.48 -5.23 30.56
N LEU A 496 7.29 -4.87 29.28
CA LEU A 496 7.80 -5.63 28.15
C LEU A 496 9.32 -5.74 28.19
N VAL A 497 10.03 -4.60 28.24
CA VAL A 497 11.51 -4.60 28.15
C VAL A 497 12.20 -5.22 29.36
N LEU A 498 11.53 -5.26 30.53
CA LEU A 498 12.09 -5.84 31.74
C LEU A 498 11.89 -7.36 31.84
N ASN A 499 10.84 -7.91 31.22
CA ASN A 499 10.44 -9.31 31.41
C ASN A 499 10.53 -10.16 30.14
N TYR A 500 10.65 -9.55 28.96
CA TYR A 500 10.69 -10.26 27.68
C TYR A 500 11.86 -9.79 26.83
N ASP A 501 12.43 -10.73 26.08
CA ASP A 501 13.24 -10.42 24.90
C ASP A 501 12.34 -10.51 23.67
N VAL A 502 12.39 -9.47 22.82
CA VAL A 502 11.52 -9.32 21.66
C VAL A 502 12.34 -8.91 20.44
N LYS A 503 12.01 -9.50 19.29
CA LYS A 503 12.58 -9.13 17.99
C LYS A 503 11.51 -9.24 16.91
N LEU A 504 11.73 -8.56 15.79
CA LEU A 504 10.97 -8.86 14.58
C LEU A 504 11.32 -10.29 14.12
N ALA A 505 10.33 -10.98 13.54
CA ALA A 505 10.58 -12.27 12.91
C ALA A 505 11.71 -12.14 11.87
N ASP A 506 12.53 -13.17 11.74
CA ASP A 506 13.76 -13.12 10.94
C ASP A 506 13.48 -12.76 9.47
N GLU A 507 12.29 -13.11 8.97
CA GLU A 507 11.78 -12.73 7.65
C GLU A 507 11.74 -11.22 7.41
N HIS A 508 11.56 -10.40 8.45
CA HIS A 508 11.52 -8.96 8.31
C HIS A 508 12.92 -8.31 8.29
N GLN A 509 14.00 -9.05 8.54
CA GLN A 509 15.39 -8.55 8.52
C GLN A 509 15.59 -7.25 9.35
N ASN A 510 14.95 -7.16 10.52
CA ASN A 510 14.90 -5.96 11.37
C ASN A 510 14.29 -4.71 10.71
N GLN A 511 13.60 -4.85 9.58
CA GLN A 511 12.88 -3.77 8.92
C GLN A 511 11.44 -3.71 9.39
N ARG A 512 10.95 -2.49 9.59
CA ARG A 512 9.56 -2.25 9.96
C ARG A 512 8.63 -2.70 8.83
N PRO A 513 7.58 -3.49 9.09
CA PRO A 513 6.51 -3.70 8.13
C PRO A 513 5.92 -2.36 7.67
N PRO A 514 5.69 -2.14 6.35
CA PRO A 514 5.21 -0.86 5.87
C PRO A 514 3.83 -0.54 6.47
N SER A 515 3.50 0.75 6.52
CA SER A 515 2.17 1.22 6.91
C SER A 515 1.42 1.66 5.66
N ARG A 516 0.15 1.27 5.54
CA ARG A 516 -0.67 1.58 4.37
C ARG A 516 -1.64 2.71 4.67
N TRP A 517 -1.73 3.63 3.73
CA TRP A 517 -2.82 4.61 3.72
C TRP A 517 -4.08 3.93 3.20
N ILE A 518 -5.11 3.90 4.04
CA ILE A 518 -6.47 3.53 3.67
C ILE A 518 -7.31 4.78 3.88
N LEU A 519 -7.64 5.46 2.77
CA LEU A 519 -8.25 6.79 2.79
C LEU A 519 -7.38 7.76 3.63
N GLU A 520 -7.99 8.49 4.57
CA GLU A 520 -7.37 9.44 5.49
C GLU A 520 -6.73 8.81 6.75
N PHE A 521 -6.56 7.49 6.77
CA PHE A 521 -5.97 6.76 7.89
C PHE A 521 -4.71 6.00 7.45
N MET A 522 -3.74 5.92 8.35
CA MET A 522 -2.53 5.12 8.20
C MET A 522 -2.58 3.94 9.17
N PHE A 523 -2.67 2.72 8.64
CA PHE A 523 -2.70 1.51 9.44
C PHE A 523 -1.39 0.72 9.30
N PRO A 524 -0.90 0.06 10.37
CA PRO A 524 0.10 -0.99 10.24
C PRO A 524 -0.50 -2.12 9.39
N ILE A 525 0.23 -2.61 8.40
CA ILE A 525 -0.31 -3.62 7.50
C ILE A 525 -0.27 -4.99 8.18
N MET A 526 -1.30 -5.79 7.90
CA MET A 526 -1.25 -7.25 7.97
C MET A 526 -0.53 -7.73 6.72
N ASP A 527 0.79 -7.52 6.63
CA ASP A 527 1.52 -7.89 5.41
C ASP A 527 1.81 -9.39 5.40
N TYR A 528 1.73 -9.93 4.20
CA TYR A 528 2.30 -11.22 3.88
C TYR A 528 3.81 -11.17 4.20
N PRO A 529 4.38 -12.21 4.82
CA PRO A 529 5.80 -12.24 5.16
C PRO A 529 6.70 -12.00 3.93
N ILE A 530 7.93 -11.50 4.16
CA ILE A 530 8.90 -11.40 3.06
C ILE A 530 9.14 -12.81 2.51
N ILE A 531 9.02 -12.96 1.19
CA ILE A 531 9.21 -14.25 0.54
C ILE A 531 10.68 -14.67 0.74
N PRO A 532 10.97 -15.84 1.34
CA PRO A 532 12.33 -16.30 1.56
C PRO A 532 13.15 -16.31 0.26
N GLY A 533 14.40 -15.85 0.34
CA GLY A 533 15.28 -15.72 -0.85
C GLY A 533 15.08 -14.42 -1.65
N THR A 534 14.26 -13.50 -1.16
CA THR A 534 14.09 -12.16 -1.73
C THR A 534 14.62 -11.08 -0.78
N GLU A 535 15.01 -9.94 -1.33
CA GLU A 535 15.44 -8.77 -0.57
C GLU A 535 14.59 -7.56 -0.95
N LEU A 536 14.22 -6.75 0.05
CA LEU A 536 13.52 -5.49 -0.19
C LEU A 536 14.49 -4.48 -0.81
N ILE A 537 14.09 -3.89 -1.94
CA ILE A 537 14.85 -2.80 -2.56
C ILE A 537 14.74 -1.56 -1.65
N PRO A 538 15.84 -1.09 -1.01
CA PRO A 538 15.79 -0.13 0.10
C PRO A 538 15.23 1.27 -0.23
N GLN A 539 15.02 1.57 -1.52
CA GLN A 539 14.64 2.88 -2.03
C GLN A 539 13.72 2.70 -3.26
N PRO A 540 12.40 2.55 -3.11
CA PRO A 540 11.54 2.85 -4.25
C PRO A 540 11.75 4.34 -4.53
N GLY A 541 12.19 4.70 -5.74
CA GLY A 541 12.19 6.08 -6.19
C GLY A 541 10.79 6.71 -6.13
N PRO A 542 10.53 7.83 -6.82
CA PRO A 542 9.18 8.37 -6.90
C PRO A 542 8.20 7.26 -7.32
N GLN A 543 7.24 6.90 -6.46
CA GLN A 543 6.20 5.95 -6.82
C GLN A 543 5.29 6.63 -7.84
N TYR A 544 5.41 6.22 -9.09
CA TYR A 544 4.56 6.69 -10.17
C TYR A 544 3.24 5.92 -10.14
N ASP A 545 2.12 6.64 -10.22
CA ASP A 545 0.78 6.06 -10.27
C ASP A 545 0.61 5.21 -11.53
N VAL A 546 -0.12 4.10 -11.45
CA VAL A 546 -0.24 3.12 -12.54
C VAL A 546 -1.36 3.49 -13.53
N THR A 547 -1.44 4.79 -13.87
CA THR A 547 -2.44 5.32 -14.80
C THR A 547 -1.98 5.21 -16.26
N ALA A 548 -2.93 5.30 -17.20
CA ALA A 548 -2.64 5.20 -18.63
C ALA A 548 -1.64 6.26 -19.14
N ASP A 549 -1.48 7.37 -18.44
CA ASP A 549 -0.62 8.52 -18.81
C ASP A 549 0.69 8.57 -18.02
N ALA A 550 0.93 7.61 -17.12
CA ALA A 550 2.10 7.64 -16.24
C ALA A 550 3.42 7.54 -17.02
N LEU A 551 3.51 6.60 -17.98
CA LEU A 551 4.71 6.45 -18.81
C LEU A 551 4.97 7.65 -19.71
N THR A 552 3.91 8.24 -20.28
CA THR A 552 4.03 9.39 -21.20
C THR A 552 4.43 10.67 -20.47
N SER A 553 4.22 10.74 -19.16
CA SER A 553 4.69 11.84 -18.32
C SER A 553 6.17 11.78 -17.93
N ILE A 554 6.86 10.67 -18.22
CA ILE A 554 8.27 10.44 -17.85
C ILE A 554 9.15 10.75 -19.08
N PRO A 555 9.90 11.87 -19.09
CA PRO A 555 10.73 12.24 -20.24
C PRO A 555 11.80 11.19 -20.54
N ALA A 556 12.34 10.55 -19.50
CA ALA A 556 13.34 9.48 -19.64
C ALA A 556 12.83 8.24 -20.41
N LEU A 557 11.51 8.05 -20.55
CA LEU A 557 10.91 6.94 -21.30
C LEU A 557 10.38 7.36 -22.68
N THR A 558 10.06 8.65 -22.86
CA THR A 558 9.48 9.19 -24.11
C THR A 558 10.51 9.90 -24.99
N SER A 559 11.62 10.35 -24.41
CA SER A 559 12.74 10.99 -25.09
C SER A 559 14.04 10.66 -24.34
N PRO A 560 14.43 9.38 -24.26
CA PRO A 560 15.65 8.95 -23.59
C PRO A 560 16.90 9.52 -24.29
N PRO A 561 18.04 9.64 -23.58
CA PRO A 561 19.31 9.98 -24.19
C PRO A 561 19.72 8.92 -25.23
N SER A 562 20.56 9.28 -26.21
CA SER A 562 21.08 8.30 -27.16
C SER A 562 21.88 7.19 -26.46
N PRO A 563 21.68 5.92 -26.82
CA PRO A 563 22.42 4.81 -26.20
C PRO A 563 23.91 4.88 -26.52
N LYS A 564 24.72 4.44 -25.56
CA LYS A 564 26.18 4.38 -25.65
C LYS A 564 26.64 2.93 -25.75
N LYS A 565 27.67 2.67 -26.55
CA LYS A 565 28.25 1.33 -26.66
C LYS A 565 28.75 0.83 -25.30
N GLY A 566 28.36 -0.39 -24.92
CA GLY A 566 28.68 -1.01 -23.62
C GLY A 566 27.90 -0.45 -22.42
N GLY A 567 26.88 0.37 -22.64
CA GLY A 567 26.08 0.95 -21.57
C GLY A 567 24.96 0.04 -21.05
N LYS A 568 24.40 0.41 -19.89
CA LYS A 568 23.23 -0.23 -19.30
C LYS A 568 21.94 0.19 -20.02
N HIS A 569 21.50 -0.63 -20.97
CA HIS A 569 20.30 -0.37 -21.77
C HIS A 569 19.32 -1.53 -21.72
N ILE A 570 18.03 -1.22 -21.56
CA ILE A 570 16.94 -2.16 -21.75
C ILE A 570 16.16 -1.72 -22.99
N PHE A 571 16.27 -2.49 -24.07
CA PHE A 571 15.51 -2.31 -25.29
C PHE A 571 14.25 -3.19 -25.26
N ALA A 572 13.15 -2.65 -25.75
CA ALA A 572 11.91 -3.35 -26.00
C ALA A 572 11.26 -2.74 -27.24
N PHE A 573 10.24 -3.40 -27.79
CA PHE A 573 9.54 -2.90 -28.98
C PHE A 573 8.03 -3.00 -28.83
N TRP A 574 7.34 -1.94 -29.25
CA TRP A 574 5.89 -1.92 -29.40
C TRP A 574 5.50 -1.11 -30.64
N HIS A 575 5.06 -1.81 -31.68
CA HIS A 575 4.86 -1.27 -33.03
C HIS A 575 4.07 0.06 -33.11
N SER A 576 3.12 0.29 -32.21
CA SER A 576 2.24 1.48 -32.21
C SER A 576 2.59 2.52 -31.14
N GLY A 577 3.77 2.42 -30.50
CA GLY A 577 4.28 3.42 -29.56
C GLY A 577 3.95 3.14 -28.09
N ILE A 578 4.82 3.59 -27.19
CA ILE A 578 4.72 3.34 -25.74
C ILE A 578 3.35 3.75 -25.13
N ALA A 579 2.69 4.76 -25.69
CA ALA A 579 1.40 5.25 -25.23
C ALA A 579 0.26 4.24 -25.46
N THR A 580 0.36 3.36 -26.46
CA THR A 580 -0.69 2.40 -26.83
C THR A 580 -0.54 1.05 -26.14
N LEU A 581 0.49 0.86 -25.31
CA LEU A 581 0.67 -0.34 -24.51
C LEU A 581 -0.61 -0.65 -23.70
N PRO A 582 -1.07 -1.91 -23.69
CA PRO A 582 -2.12 -2.36 -22.77
C PRO A 582 -1.78 -2.03 -21.31
N PRO A 583 -2.78 -1.78 -20.45
CA PRO A 583 -2.54 -1.35 -19.07
C PRO A 583 -1.56 -2.25 -18.30
N TYR A 584 -1.63 -3.57 -18.47
CA TYR A 584 -0.73 -4.51 -17.80
C TYR A 584 0.73 -4.36 -18.27
N LEU A 585 0.97 -4.19 -19.57
CA LEU A 585 2.31 -3.95 -20.12
C LEU A 585 2.87 -2.60 -19.69
N LYS A 586 2.02 -1.58 -19.51
CA LYS A 586 2.46 -0.30 -18.95
C LYS A 586 3.01 -0.47 -17.53
N ARG A 587 2.42 -1.36 -16.73
CA ARG A 587 2.91 -1.68 -15.37
C ARG A 587 4.29 -2.34 -15.44
N ASN A 588 4.50 -3.23 -16.39
CA ASN A 588 5.79 -3.92 -16.57
C ASN A 588 6.90 -2.91 -16.85
N VAL A 589 6.72 -2.05 -17.87
CA VAL A 589 7.71 -1.03 -18.23
C VAL A 589 7.94 -0.04 -17.07
N LEU A 590 6.88 0.35 -16.36
CA LEU A 590 7.01 1.24 -15.21
C LEU A 590 7.80 0.59 -14.06
N SER A 591 7.55 -0.71 -13.82
CA SER A 591 8.30 -1.51 -12.83
C SER A 591 9.78 -1.58 -13.19
N TRP A 592 10.11 -1.82 -14.47
CA TRP A 592 11.50 -1.80 -14.94
C TRP A 592 12.14 -0.42 -14.70
N TYR A 593 11.44 0.67 -15.00
CA TYR A 593 11.95 2.02 -14.79
C TYR A 593 12.19 2.33 -13.33
N GLN A 594 11.23 2.01 -12.46
CA GLN A 594 11.36 2.23 -11.02
C GLN A 594 12.52 1.43 -10.42
N ARG A 595 12.75 0.21 -10.92
CA ARG A 595 13.79 -0.68 -10.39
C ARG A 595 15.18 -0.36 -10.93
N PHE A 596 15.32 -0.15 -12.24
CA PHE A 596 16.63 -0.15 -12.90
C PHE A 596 17.15 1.26 -13.23
N ALA A 597 16.28 2.26 -13.40
CA ALA A 597 16.74 3.63 -13.66
C ALA A 597 17.61 4.20 -12.52
N PRO A 598 17.31 3.96 -11.22
CA PRO A 598 18.21 4.37 -10.13
C PRO A 598 19.59 3.71 -10.18
N LEU A 599 19.71 2.55 -10.81
CA LEU A 599 20.96 1.80 -10.99
C LEU A 599 21.70 2.18 -12.28
N GLY A 600 21.22 3.22 -12.98
CA GLY A 600 21.83 3.79 -14.18
C GLY A 600 21.34 3.18 -15.51
N TRP A 601 20.29 2.37 -15.50
CA TRP A 601 19.74 1.79 -16.73
C TRP A 601 18.85 2.77 -17.49
N ASN A 602 19.02 2.83 -18.82
CA ASN A 602 18.10 3.54 -19.70
C ASN A 602 17.16 2.54 -20.40
N ILE A 603 15.87 2.89 -20.48
CA ILE A 603 14.85 2.01 -21.05
C ILE A 603 14.31 2.62 -22.33
N TYR A 604 14.30 1.83 -23.40
CA TYR A 604 13.91 2.22 -24.74
C TYR A 604 12.79 1.30 -25.23
N VAL A 605 11.55 1.78 -25.19
CA VAL A 605 10.42 1.08 -25.82
C VAL A 605 10.26 1.62 -27.23
N LEU A 606 11.00 1.02 -28.17
CA LEU A 606 11.06 1.45 -29.56
C LEU A 606 9.75 1.15 -30.30
N ASP A 607 9.50 1.89 -31.37
CA ASP A 607 8.28 1.76 -32.18
C ASP A 607 8.53 1.94 -33.67
N GLY A 608 7.48 1.70 -34.48
CA GLY A 608 7.45 1.97 -35.93
C GLY A 608 6.56 3.17 -36.28
N VAL A 609 6.31 4.08 -35.33
CA VAL A 609 5.44 5.25 -35.52
C VAL A 609 6.23 6.39 -36.16
N ALA A 610 5.77 6.87 -37.32
CA ALA A 610 6.38 8.00 -38.01
C ALA A 610 6.60 9.19 -37.06
N ASP A 611 7.76 9.85 -37.19
CA ASP A 611 8.21 10.99 -36.38
C ASP A 611 8.39 10.74 -34.87
N SER A 612 8.14 9.53 -34.37
CA SER A 612 8.38 9.19 -32.96
C SER A 612 9.86 9.41 -32.58
N PRO A 613 10.17 10.01 -31.41
CA PRO A 613 11.52 10.02 -30.86
C PRO A 613 12.08 8.62 -30.61
N LEU A 614 11.20 7.63 -30.41
CA LEU A 614 11.50 6.22 -30.16
C LEU A 614 11.44 5.36 -31.43
N HIS A 615 11.29 5.97 -32.61
CA HIS A 615 11.26 5.22 -33.86
C HIS A 615 12.58 4.46 -34.05
N PHE A 616 12.51 3.15 -34.35
CA PHE A 616 13.69 2.27 -34.37
C PHE A 616 14.81 2.77 -35.31
N SER A 617 14.48 3.43 -36.42
CA SER A 617 15.47 3.97 -37.38
C SER A 617 16.36 5.09 -36.83
N ARG A 618 16.04 5.66 -35.66
CA ARG A 618 16.91 6.62 -34.96
C ARG A 618 18.04 5.93 -34.19
N TYR A 619 17.93 4.61 -33.97
CA TYR A 619 18.83 3.84 -33.13
C TYR A 619 19.66 2.83 -33.93
N ILE A 620 19.18 2.41 -35.10
CA ILE A 620 19.89 1.49 -36.01
C ILE A 620 19.86 2.05 -37.42
N ASP A 621 20.82 1.66 -38.25
CA ASP A 621 20.83 2.02 -39.68
C ASP A 621 19.75 1.24 -40.44
N ALA A 622 18.55 1.80 -40.46
CA ALA A 622 17.40 1.24 -41.17
C ALA A 622 17.41 1.52 -42.69
N THR A 623 18.54 1.97 -43.24
CA THR A 623 18.71 2.22 -44.68
C THR A 623 19.66 1.23 -45.34
N SER A 624 20.45 0.51 -44.55
CA SER A 624 21.41 -0.45 -45.06
C SER A 624 20.84 -1.87 -45.11
N PRO A 625 20.85 -2.54 -46.28
CA PRO A 625 20.42 -3.94 -46.42
C PRO A 625 21.34 -4.94 -45.69
N SER A 626 22.50 -4.48 -45.17
CA SER A 626 23.36 -5.30 -44.31
C SER A 626 22.94 -5.28 -42.84
N VAL A 627 22.04 -4.38 -42.44
CA VAL A 627 21.58 -4.19 -41.05
C VAL A 627 20.11 -4.57 -40.90
N VAL A 628 19.28 -4.28 -41.90
CA VAL A 628 17.88 -4.69 -41.94
C VAL A 628 17.51 -5.22 -43.33
N PRO A 629 16.54 -6.14 -43.47
CA PRO A 629 16.16 -6.63 -44.79
C PRO A 629 15.55 -5.55 -45.67
N GLN A 630 15.70 -5.69 -46.99
CA GLN A 630 15.10 -4.78 -47.98
C GLN A 630 13.59 -4.63 -47.77
N ALA A 631 12.89 -5.69 -47.37
CA ALA A 631 11.46 -5.63 -47.10
C ALA A 631 11.09 -4.69 -45.94
N LEU A 632 11.96 -4.52 -44.94
CA LEU A 632 11.75 -3.54 -43.86
C LEU A 632 12.05 -2.12 -44.35
N ILE A 633 13.11 -1.94 -45.15
CA ILE A 633 13.49 -0.66 -45.76
C ILE A 633 12.35 -0.12 -46.63
N ASP A 634 11.78 -0.98 -47.47
CA ASP A 634 10.72 -0.62 -48.42
C ASP A 634 9.32 -0.56 -47.77
N GLY A 635 9.19 -0.93 -46.49
CA GLY A 635 7.90 -1.04 -45.81
C GLY A 635 6.97 -2.11 -46.40
N THR A 636 7.53 -3.18 -46.97
CA THR A 636 6.81 -4.26 -47.67
C THR A 636 6.68 -5.55 -46.86
N LEU A 637 7.07 -5.55 -45.57
CA LEU A 637 6.85 -6.67 -44.66
C LEU A 637 5.36 -7.06 -44.62
N GLY A 638 5.06 -8.28 -45.06
CA GLY A 638 3.72 -8.82 -45.17
C GLY A 638 3.41 -9.90 -44.13
N GLY A 639 2.19 -10.44 -44.20
CA GLY A 639 1.72 -11.52 -43.31
C GLY A 639 1.11 -11.03 -42.00
N GLY A 640 0.43 -11.93 -41.29
CA GLY A 640 -0.33 -11.61 -40.06
C GLY A 640 0.52 -11.20 -38.86
N TYR A 641 1.85 -11.27 -38.96
CA TYR A 641 2.80 -11.06 -37.86
C TYR A 641 3.92 -10.04 -38.20
N ALA A 642 3.72 -9.19 -39.22
CA ALA A 642 4.72 -8.20 -39.64
C ALA A 642 5.25 -7.32 -38.48
N SER A 643 4.40 -6.93 -37.53
CA SER A 643 4.80 -6.18 -36.34
C SER A 643 5.75 -6.96 -35.42
N GLN A 644 5.52 -8.27 -35.27
CA GLN A 644 6.41 -9.15 -34.49
C GLN A 644 7.73 -9.33 -35.22
N HIS A 645 7.69 -9.59 -36.53
CA HIS A 645 8.91 -9.73 -37.34
C HIS A 645 9.74 -8.44 -37.36
N THR A 646 9.09 -7.27 -37.33
CA THR A 646 9.79 -5.99 -37.17
C THR A 646 10.57 -5.95 -35.84
N SER A 647 9.95 -6.34 -34.72
CA SER A 647 10.63 -6.48 -33.41
C SER A 647 11.84 -7.41 -33.50
N ASP A 648 11.68 -8.56 -34.15
CA ASP A 648 12.76 -9.54 -34.31
C ASP A 648 13.92 -8.95 -35.13
N LEU A 649 13.63 -8.24 -36.22
CA LEU A 649 14.64 -7.65 -37.10
C LEU A 649 15.43 -6.51 -36.46
N VAL A 650 14.83 -5.74 -35.53
CA VAL A 650 15.53 -4.65 -34.83
C VAL A 650 16.35 -5.13 -33.63
N ARG A 651 16.01 -6.29 -33.06
CA ARG A 651 16.61 -6.84 -31.81
C ARG A 651 18.12 -7.02 -31.91
N TYR A 652 18.61 -7.72 -32.93
CA TYR A 652 20.05 -7.99 -33.05
C TYR A 652 20.89 -6.73 -33.36
N PRO A 653 20.51 -5.85 -34.30
CA PRO A 653 21.24 -4.61 -34.54
C PRO A 653 21.43 -3.74 -33.28
N LEU A 654 20.42 -3.66 -32.41
CA LEU A 654 20.52 -2.91 -31.14
C LEU A 654 21.57 -3.52 -30.20
N LEU A 655 21.52 -4.84 -30.00
CA LEU A 655 22.48 -5.55 -29.16
C LEU A 655 23.90 -5.50 -29.73
N ILE A 656 24.05 -5.60 -31.06
CA ILE A 656 25.35 -5.49 -31.73
C ILE A 656 25.94 -4.09 -31.51
N ASN A 657 25.16 -3.03 -31.78
CA ASN A 657 25.67 -1.66 -31.75
C ASN A 657 25.97 -1.18 -30.33
N TYR A 658 25.12 -1.52 -29.37
CA TYR A 658 25.16 -0.92 -28.03
C TYR A 658 25.46 -1.91 -26.91
N GLY A 659 25.23 -3.20 -27.10
CA GLY A 659 25.09 -4.16 -26.01
C GLY A 659 23.84 -3.87 -25.17
N GLY A 660 23.71 -4.56 -24.05
CA GLY A 660 22.62 -4.39 -23.10
C GLY A 660 21.66 -5.56 -23.15
N VAL A 661 20.39 -5.26 -22.90
CA VAL A 661 19.32 -6.24 -22.74
C VAL A 661 18.20 -5.91 -23.70
N TYR A 662 17.68 -6.91 -24.39
CA TYR A 662 16.43 -6.83 -25.14
C TYR A 662 15.37 -7.69 -24.46
N LEU A 663 14.24 -7.09 -24.07
CA LEU A 663 13.11 -7.78 -23.44
C LEU A 663 11.84 -7.57 -24.25
N ASP A 664 11.02 -8.62 -24.35
CA ASP A 664 9.62 -8.46 -24.69
C ASP A 664 8.91 -7.63 -23.60
N VAL A 665 8.08 -6.67 -24.00
CA VAL A 665 7.31 -5.81 -23.06
C VAL A 665 6.45 -6.59 -22.05
N GLY A 666 6.10 -7.84 -22.38
CA GLY A 666 5.32 -8.75 -21.54
C GLY A 666 6.07 -9.38 -20.37
N ILE A 667 7.39 -9.16 -20.24
CA ILE A 667 8.21 -9.78 -19.20
C ILE A 667 8.00 -9.07 -17.86
N LEU A 668 7.67 -9.86 -16.82
CA LEU A 668 7.79 -9.42 -15.43
C LEU A 668 9.18 -9.79 -14.92
N GLN A 669 10.03 -8.82 -14.59
CA GLN A 669 11.42 -9.08 -14.21
C GLN A 669 11.56 -9.22 -12.69
N PHE A 670 12.05 -10.36 -12.21
CA PHE A 670 12.27 -10.64 -10.78
C PHE A 670 13.74 -10.72 -10.41
N GLY A 671 14.56 -11.46 -11.16
CA GLY A 671 15.99 -11.63 -10.92
C GLY A 671 16.78 -10.32 -11.01
N ASP A 672 17.95 -10.30 -10.38
CA ASP A 672 18.83 -9.14 -10.34
C ASP A 672 19.57 -8.93 -11.67
N LEU A 673 18.93 -8.18 -12.56
CA LEU A 673 19.50 -7.81 -13.85
C LEU A 673 20.78 -6.99 -13.72
N ASN A 674 20.91 -6.20 -12.65
CA ASN A 674 22.07 -5.36 -12.46
C ASN A 674 23.29 -6.18 -12.08
N TRP A 675 23.13 -7.13 -11.15
CA TRP A 675 24.16 -8.12 -10.83
C TRP A 675 24.59 -8.92 -12.06
N LEU A 676 23.65 -9.48 -12.82
CA LEU A 676 23.98 -10.27 -14.01
C LEU A 676 24.76 -9.44 -15.04
N TRP A 677 24.40 -8.17 -15.20
CA TRP A 677 25.13 -7.28 -16.10
C TRP A 677 26.52 -6.91 -15.56
N GLU A 678 26.62 -6.43 -14.33
CA GLU A 678 27.88 -5.90 -13.78
C GLU A 678 28.90 -6.98 -13.48
N GLU A 679 28.48 -8.12 -12.93
CA GLU A 679 29.39 -9.19 -12.53
C GLU A 679 29.75 -10.14 -13.67
N HIS A 680 28.84 -10.34 -14.64
CA HIS A 680 29.01 -11.35 -15.67
C HIS A 680 29.19 -10.84 -17.09
N LEU A 681 28.47 -9.81 -17.54
CA LEU A 681 28.54 -9.39 -18.95
C LEU A 681 29.47 -8.18 -19.17
N ALA A 682 29.36 -7.15 -18.34
CA ALA A 682 30.18 -5.96 -18.42
C ALA A 682 31.56 -6.12 -17.76
N ASN A 683 31.73 -7.17 -16.93
CA ASN A 683 32.99 -7.48 -16.27
C ASN A 683 33.99 -8.11 -17.26
N PRO A 684 35.13 -7.45 -17.57
CA PRO A 684 36.14 -7.99 -18.48
C PRO A 684 36.81 -9.28 -17.99
N ASP A 685 36.79 -9.53 -16.68
CA ASP A 685 37.37 -10.74 -16.07
C ASP A 685 36.41 -11.93 -16.13
N SER A 686 35.14 -11.69 -16.50
CA SER A 686 34.15 -12.74 -16.67
C SER A 686 34.26 -13.36 -18.06
N PRO A 687 34.09 -14.70 -18.19
CA PRO A 687 34.15 -15.32 -19.50
C PRO A 687 32.90 -15.05 -20.34
N TYR A 688 31.80 -14.56 -19.76
CA TYR A 688 30.51 -14.49 -20.43
C TYR A 688 30.35 -13.24 -21.30
N GLU A 689 29.83 -13.45 -22.51
CA GLU A 689 29.57 -12.38 -23.49
C GLU A 689 28.08 -12.30 -23.86
N PHE A 690 27.30 -13.34 -23.50
CA PHE A 690 25.89 -13.46 -23.80
C PHE A 690 25.14 -14.13 -22.64
N ALA A 691 23.92 -13.68 -22.36
CA ALA A 691 23.00 -14.36 -21.46
C ALA A 691 21.58 -14.41 -22.04
N GLY A 692 20.82 -15.45 -21.69
CA GLY A 692 19.46 -15.64 -22.20
C GLY A 692 18.83 -16.92 -21.70
N TYR A 693 17.86 -17.44 -22.46
CA TYR A 693 17.09 -18.62 -22.10
C TYR A 693 17.16 -19.69 -23.19
N THR A 694 17.00 -20.96 -22.80
CA THR A 694 16.94 -22.12 -23.71
C THR A 694 15.71 -22.98 -23.43
N MET A 695 15.13 -23.58 -24.49
CA MET A 695 13.99 -24.53 -24.39
C MET A 695 14.41 -25.96 -24.02
N GLY A 696 15.69 -26.29 -24.08
CA GLY A 696 16.19 -27.63 -23.79
C GLY A 696 17.48 -27.63 -22.98
N GLU A 697 17.76 -28.78 -22.36
CA GLU A 697 18.90 -28.96 -21.47
C GLU A 697 20.24 -29.02 -22.22
N PRO A 698 21.28 -28.37 -21.70
CA PRO A 698 22.65 -28.57 -22.15
C PRO A 698 23.10 -30.04 -21.99
N PRO A 699 24.04 -30.52 -22.84
CA PRO A 699 24.65 -29.83 -23.97
C PRO A 699 23.94 -30.08 -25.31
N GLU A 700 23.10 -31.11 -25.41
CA GLU A 700 22.60 -31.63 -26.70
C GLU A 700 21.33 -30.91 -27.20
N HIS A 701 20.57 -30.27 -26.31
CA HIS A 701 19.24 -29.73 -26.63
C HIS A 701 19.13 -28.20 -26.48
N ILE A 702 20.26 -27.48 -26.45
CA ILE A 702 20.26 -26.02 -26.34
C ILE A 702 19.54 -25.41 -27.56
N SER A 703 18.53 -24.58 -27.30
CA SER A 703 17.82 -23.81 -28.31
C SER A 703 17.50 -22.44 -27.72
N ILE A 704 18.39 -21.48 -27.98
CA ILE A 704 18.30 -20.13 -27.40
C ILE A 704 17.07 -19.41 -27.96
N VAL A 705 16.19 -18.96 -27.07
CA VAL A 705 14.94 -18.25 -27.42
C VAL A 705 15.12 -16.73 -27.40
N ASN A 706 14.18 -16.01 -28.01
CA ASN A 706 14.35 -14.59 -28.34
C ASN A 706 13.51 -13.60 -27.50
N PHE A 707 12.78 -14.04 -26.47
CA PHE A 707 11.95 -13.14 -25.65
C PHE A 707 12.77 -12.27 -24.67
N ALA A 708 13.97 -12.72 -24.31
CA ALA A 708 14.90 -12.01 -23.44
C ALA A 708 16.34 -12.38 -23.81
N LEU A 709 17.08 -11.41 -24.34
CA LEU A 709 18.47 -11.57 -24.79
C LEU A 709 19.35 -10.50 -24.12
N MET A 710 20.53 -10.89 -23.65
CA MET A 710 21.49 -10.00 -23.01
C MET A 710 22.84 -10.23 -23.66
N ALA A 711 23.51 -9.18 -24.09
CA ALA A 711 24.77 -9.33 -24.81
C ALA A 711 25.68 -8.12 -24.62
N VAL A 712 26.98 -8.36 -24.63
CA VAL A 712 27.96 -7.28 -24.84
C VAL A 712 27.83 -6.72 -26.27
N ALA A 713 28.26 -5.48 -26.47
CA ALA A 713 28.34 -4.92 -27.81
C ALA A 713 29.29 -5.74 -28.68
N ASP A 714 29.01 -5.80 -29.99
CA ASP A 714 29.73 -6.64 -30.96
C ASP A 714 29.77 -8.15 -30.64
N CYS A 715 28.84 -8.67 -29.80
CA CYS A 715 28.81 -10.09 -29.43
C CYS A 715 28.90 -11.03 -30.67
N PRO A 716 29.95 -11.87 -30.78
CA PRO A 716 30.19 -12.74 -31.93
C PRO A 716 29.04 -13.68 -32.30
N LEU A 717 28.32 -14.20 -31.29
CA LEU A 717 27.16 -15.07 -31.49
C LEU A 717 25.99 -14.30 -32.13
N VAL A 718 25.65 -13.13 -31.55
CA VAL A 718 24.56 -12.28 -32.04
C VAL A 718 24.86 -11.77 -33.45
N LEU A 719 26.11 -11.37 -33.73
CA LEU A 719 26.53 -10.92 -35.06
C LEU A 719 26.32 -12.01 -36.12
N ARG A 720 26.67 -13.26 -35.83
CA ARG A 720 26.47 -14.38 -36.75
C ARG A 720 25.00 -14.72 -36.94
N ALA A 721 24.24 -14.81 -35.84
CA ALA A 721 22.79 -15.03 -35.90
C ALA A 721 22.11 -13.93 -36.74
N HIS A 722 22.56 -12.69 -36.62
CA HIS A 722 22.07 -11.57 -37.42
C HIS A 722 22.37 -11.72 -38.92
N ARG A 723 23.61 -12.06 -39.29
CA ARG A 723 23.98 -12.30 -40.70
C ARG A 723 23.13 -13.41 -41.33
N ILE A 724 22.92 -14.50 -40.60
CA ILE A 724 22.05 -15.60 -41.03
C ILE A 724 20.62 -15.07 -41.22
N LEU A 725 20.08 -14.36 -40.23
CA LEU A 725 18.74 -13.79 -40.30
C LEU A 725 18.55 -12.90 -41.53
N ILE A 726 19.45 -11.95 -41.79
CA ILE A 726 19.37 -11.07 -42.97
C ILE A 726 19.37 -11.90 -44.26
N LYS A 727 20.18 -12.96 -44.34
CA LYS A 727 20.18 -13.86 -45.51
C LYS A 727 18.89 -14.66 -45.68
N LEU A 728 18.24 -15.07 -44.59
CA LEU A 728 16.93 -15.75 -44.67
C LEU A 728 15.83 -14.86 -45.26
N TRP A 729 15.97 -13.53 -45.11
CA TRP A 729 15.02 -12.53 -45.63
C TRP A 729 15.38 -12.00 -47.02
N GLU A 730 16.51 -12.40 -47.62
CA GLU A 730 16.94 -11.91 -48.93
C GLU A 730 15.91 -12.27 -50.01
N GLY A 731 15.35 -11.25 -50.68
CA GLY A 731 14.30 -11.41 -51.68
C GLY A 731 12.92 -11.84 -51.14
N LYS A 732 12.70 -11.81 -49.81
CA LYS A 732 11.45 -12.22 -49.18
C LYS A 732 10.75 -11.05 -48.46
N THR A 733 9.42 -11.08 -48.45
CA THR A 733 8.56 -10.15 -47.70
C THR A 733 7.85 -10.81 -46.50
N SER A 734 7.99 -12.12 -46.33
CA SER A 734 7.51 -12.87 -45.16
C SER A 734 8.44 -14.05 -44.86
N THR A 735 8.27 -14.67 -43.69
CA THR A 735 9.09 -15.81 -43.25
C THR A 735 8.58 -17.17 -43.72
N VAL A 736 7.52 -17.22 -44.53
CA VAL A 736 6.95 -18.49 -45.02
C VAL A 736 7.99 -19.26 -45.83
N GLY A 737 8.17 -20.54 -45.48
CA GLY A 737 9.19 -21.42 -46.06
C GLY A 737 10.63 -21.00 -45.74
N ALA A 738 10.89 -20.28 -44.66
CA ALA A 738 12.24 -19.92 -44.26
C ALA A 738 12.96 -21.07 -43.53
N HIS A 739 12.22 -21.95 -42.84
CA HIS A 739 12.75 -23.16 -42.19
C HIS A 739 13.50 -24.09 -43.15
N SER A 740 13.12 -24.11 -44.44
CA SER A 740 13.74 -24.96 -45.45
C SER A 740 15.02 -24.38 -46.06
N HIS A 741 15.40 -23.17 -45.68
CA HIS A 741 16.60 -22.53 -46.20
C HIS A 741 17.86 -23.29 -45.74
N PRO A 742 18.86 -23.52 -46.61
CA PRO A 742 20.05 -24.32 -46.28
C PRO A 742 20.82 -23.86 -45.03
N LEU A 743 20.76 -22.55 -44.74
CA LEU A 743 21.40 -21.97 -43.56
C LEU A 743 20.72 -22.32 -42.24
N VAL A 744 19.49 -22.86 -42.22
CA VAL A 744 18.78 -23.23 -40.99
C VAL A 744 18.12 -24.61 -41.05
N SER A 745 18.04 -25.26 -42.21
CA SER A 745 17.35 -26.55 -42.39
C SER A 745 17.94 -27.72 -41.60
N HIS A 746 19.14 -27.56 -41.04
CA HIS A 746 19.81 -28.52 -40.16
C HIS A 746 19.41 -28.34 -38.68
N VAL A 747 18.78 -27.21 -38.32
CA VAL A 747 18.28 -26.96 -36.98
C VAL A 747 16.92 -27.67 -36.83
N PRO A 748 16.68 -28.40 -35.74
CA PRO A 748 15.40 -29.05 -35.52
C PRO A 748 14.23 -28.08 -35.53
N LEU A 749 13.14 -28.48 -36.20
CA LEU A 749 11.88 -27.73 -36.20
C LEU A 749 11.31 -27.62 -34.78
N MET A 750 10.63 -26.51 -34.50
CA MET A 750 9.88 -26.33 -33.25
C MET A 750 8.61 -27.19 -33.30
N ARG A 751 8.52 -28.17 -32.39
CA ARG A 751 7.42 -29.15 -32.33
C ARG A 751 6.17 -28.56 -31.69
N VAL A 752 5.03 -28.71 -32.36
CA VAL A 752 3.71 -28.33 -31.83
C VAL A 752 2.94 -29.59 -31.41
N PRO A 753 2.30 -29.63 -30.22
CA PRO A 753 1.52 -30.78 -29.78
C PRO A 753 0.37 -31.15 -30.75
N PRO A 754 0.04 -32.43 -30.95
CA PRO A 754 -0.96 -32.87 -31.92
C PRO A 754 -2.40 -32.36 -31.70
N SER A 755 -2.73 -31.86 -30.50
CA SER A 755 -4.10 -31.50 -30.07
C SER A 755 -4.53 -30.06 -30.38
N VAL A 756 -3.72 -29.26 -31.10
CA VAL A 756 -3.99 -27.82 -31.33
C VAL A 756 -4.79 -27.53 -32.61
N SER A 757 -5.29 -28.57 -33.27
CA SER A 757 -6.06 -28.46 -34.51
C SER A 757 -7.56 -28.32 -34.27
N GLU A 758 -8.04 -27.19 -33.74
CA GLU A 758 -9.48 -26.90 -33.83
C GLU A 758 -9.86 -25.41 -33.72
N GLY A 759 -10.52 -24.89 -34.76
CA GLY A 759 -11.24 -23.62 -34.71
C GLY A 759 -11.31 -22.87 -36.04
N LYS A 760 -12.50 -22.85 -36.67
CA LYS A 760 -12.80 -22.19 -37.96
C LYS A 760 -12.19 -20.79 -38.08
N GLY A 761 -11.23 -20.62 -38.99
CA GLY A 761 -10.96 -19.34 -39.65
C GLY A 761 -9.53 -18.79 -39.65
N ASN A 762 -8.51 -19.42 -39.04
CA ASN A 762 -7.12 -18.95 -39.17
C ASN A 762 -6.09 -20.07 -38.92
N MET A 763 -5.30 -20.38 -39.97
CA MET A 763 -4.10 -21.23 -40.08
C MET A 763 -4.09 -22.58 -39.32
N ASP A 764 -3.95 -23.68 -40.07
CA ASP A 764 -3.44 -24.96 -39.53
C ASP A 764 -2.01 -24.74 -39.04
N ILE A 765 -1.80 -24.82 -37.72
CA ILE A 765 -0.48 -24.59 -37.11
C ILE A 765 0.23 -25.94 -37.05
N ASN A 766 1.21 -26.10 -37.92
CA ASN A 766 2.15 -27.22 -37.94
C ASN A 766 3.57 -26.78 -37.54
N ASP A 767 4.46 -27.76 -37.35
CA ASP A 767 5.86 -27.53 -36.99
C ASP A 767 6.57 -26.56 -37.95
N GLU A 768 6.29 -26.64 -39.25
CA GLU A 768 6.90 -25.74 -40.25
C GLU A 768 6.44 -24.28 -40.06
N SER A 769 5.13 -24.04 -39.96
CA SER A 769 4.58 -22.69 -39.78
C SER A 769 5.01 -22.04 -38.47
N MET A 770 5.15 -22.83 -37.39
CA MET A 770 5.68 -22.37 -36.12
C MET A 770 7.18 -22.01 -36.23
N THR A 771 7.93 -22.84 -36.96
CA THR A 771 9.35 -22.62 -37.21
C THR A 771 9.59 -21.36 -38.05
N ASP A 772 8.78 -21.14 -39.08
CA ASP A 772 8.80 -19.94 -39.90
C ASP A 772 8.42 -18.68 -39.11
N TYR A 773 7.41 -18.77 -38.22
CA TYR A 773 7.02 -17.64 -37.37
C TYR A 773 8.18 -17.16 -36.49
N ALA A 774 8.89 -18.08 -35.84
CA ALA A 774 10.01 -17.78 -34.95
C ALA A 774 11.37 -18.05 -35.61
N ILE A 775 11.52 -17.69 -36.88
CA ILE A 775 12.72 -17.93 -37.69
C ILE A 775 14.00 -17.31 -37.08
N GLN A 776 13.88 -16.26 -36.28
CA GLN A 776 15.03 -15.69 -35.58
C GLN A 776 15.67 -16.67 -34.58
N ILE A 777 14.86 -17.52 -33.93
CA ILE A 777 15.34 -18.60 -33.04
C ILE A 777 16.14 -19.61 -33.86
N GLN A 778 15.70 -19.93 -35.09
CA GLN A 778 16.42 -20.83 -35.99
C GLN A 778 17.76 -20.23 -36.45
N ALA A 779 17.79 -18.94 -36.77
CA ALA A 779 19.03 -18.24 -37.11
C ALA A 779 20.04 -18.25 -35.94
N MET A 780 19.57 -18.04 -34.70
CA MET A 780 20.40 -18.24 -33.49
C MET A 780 20.84 -19.69 -33.36
N GLY A 781 19.90 -20.63 -33.54
CA GLY A 781 20.11 -22.07 -33.49
C GLY A 781 21.19 -22.58 -34.44
N SER A 782 21.32 -21.98 -35.62
CA SER A 782 22.42 -22.24 -36.56
C SER A 782 23.73 -21.62 -36.11
N ALA A 783 23.72 -20.37 -35.67
CA ALA A 783 24.92 -19.69 -35.19
C ALA A 783 25.60 -20.44 -34.04
N GLN A 784 24.82 -20.99 -33.09
CA GLN A 784 25.36 -21.81 -32.00
C GLN A 784 25.84 -23.22 -32.42
N ARG A 785 25.48 -23.71 -33.61
CA ARG A 785 25.81 -25.08 -34.06
C ARG A 785 26.93 -25.13 -35.10
N TRP A 786 27.23 -24.02 -35.76
CA TRP A 786 28.20 -24.02 -36.86
C TRP A 786 29.65 -24.13 -36.40
N LEU A 787 30.40 -24.89 -37.20
CA LEU A 787 31.85 -24.88 -37.27
C LEU A 787 32.21 -24.19 -38.58
N ASP A 788 32.81 -23.01 -38.51
CA ASP A 788 33.31 -22.28 -39.67
C ASP A 788 34.82 -22.09 -39.50
N GLU A 789 35.58 -23.06 -40.03
CA GLU A 789 37.04 -23.09 -39.96
C GLU A 789 37.68 -21.91 -40.69
N ALA A 790 37.07 -21.45 -41.79
CA ALA A 790 37.57 -20.33 -42.59
C ALA A 790 37.43 -18.99 -41.85
N GLY A 791 36.35 -18.83 -41.08
CA GLY A 791 36.07 -17.66 -40.25
C GLY A 791 36.46 -17.81 -38.77
N GLY A 792 37.12 -18.91 -38.39
CA GLY A 792 37.58 -19.19 -37.03
C GLY A 792 36.46 -19.28 -35.99
N TRP A 793 35.30 -19.83 -36.35
CA TRP A 793 34.13 -19.95 -35.46
C TRP A 793 33.87 -21.38 -35.03
N ASN A 794 33.76 -21.58 -33.71
CA ASN A 794 33.26 -22.80 -33.11
C ASN A 794 32.05 -22.44 -32.23
N GLY A 795 30.85 -22.51 -32.81
CA GLY A 795 29.60 -22.17 -32.12
C GLY A 795 29.35 -22.99 -30.85
N PRO A 796 29.48 -24.32 -30.90
CA PRO A 796 29.29 -25.17 -29.71
C PRO A 796 30.24 -24.83 -28.55
N GLU A 797 31.52 -24.60 -28.86
CA GLU A 797 32.52 -24.16 -27.87
C GLU A 797 32.18 -22.78 -27.31
N TYR A 798 31.83 -21.82 -28.17
CA TYR A 798 31.44 -20.49 -27.75
C TYR A 798 30.22 -20.52 -26.82
N VAL A 799 29.18 -21.30 -27.15
CA VAL A 799 28.00 -21.38 -26.28
C VAL A 799 28.33 -22.01 -24.93
N ARG A 800 29.17 -23.04 -24.89
CA ARG A 800 29.62 -23.66 -23.65
C ARG A 800 30.39 -22.68 -22.76
N ASP A 801 31.31 -21.91 -23.35
CA ASP A 801 32.31 -21.16 -22.59
C ASP A 801 31.94 -19.68 -22.38
N LYS A 802 31.06 -19.13 -23.23
CA LYS A 802 30.76 -17.69 -23.31
C LYS A 802 29.29 -17.34 -23.07
N CYS A 803 28.39 -18.31 -22.93
CA CYS A 803 26.97 -18.04 -22.74
C CYS A 803 26.46 -18.46 -21.35
N TRP A 804 25.71 -17.58 -20.69
CA TRP A 804 24.95 -17.86 -19.49
C TRP A 804 23.49 -18.13 -19.83
N LEU A 805 23.06 -19.40 -19.82
CA LEU A 805 21.73 -19.79 -20.28
C LEU A 805 20.88 -20.37 -19.16
N TYR A 806 19.69 -19.81 -18.98
CA TYR A 806 18.66 -20.32 -18.08
C TYR A 806 17.71 -21.29 -18.79
N ASN A 807 17.24 -22.31 -18.09
CA ASN A 807 16.12 -23.12 -18.56
C ASN A 807 14.84 -22.24 -18.60
N MET A 808 14.20 -22.15 -19.76
CA MET A 808 13.01 -21.31 -19.96
C MET A 808 11.82 -21.75 -19.12
N LEU A 809 11.57 -23.05 -18.97
CA LEU A 809 10.43 -23.57 -18.23
C LEU A 809 10.56 -23.27 -16.72
N GLU A 810 11.77 -23.42 -16.19
CA GLU A 810 12.06 -23.21 -14.76
C GLU A 810 12.27 -21.75 -14.39
N MET A 811 12.75 -20.91 -15.32
CA MET A 811 13.17 -19.53 -14.98
C MET A 811 12.28 -18.44 -15.60
N ALA A 812 11.32 -18.81 -16.46
CA ALA A 812 10.39 -17.86 -17.10
C ALA A 812 8.91 -18.31 -17.10
N TYR A 813 8.62 -19.62 -17.10
CA TYR A 813 7.26 -20.18 -17.18
C TYR A 813 6.88 -21.02 -15.94
N VAL A 814 7.38 -20.61 -14.76
CA VAL A 814 7.14 -21.34 -13.49
C VAL A 814 5.66 -21.51 -13.19
N ASN A 815 4.87 -20.47 -13.42
CA ASN A 815 3.44 -20.53 -13.15
C ASN A 815 2.75 -21.58 -14.01
N GLU A 816 2.95 -21.51 -15.33
CA GLU A 816 2.38 -22.44 -16.28
C GLU A 816 2.82 -23.88 -15.98
N ASN A 817 4.08 -24.08 -15.62
CA ASN A 817 4.59 -25.40 -15.26
C ASN A 817 3.94 -25.95 -13.98
N LEU A 818 3.72 -25.12 -12.96
CA LEU A 818 3.09 -25.53 -11.69
C LEU A 818 1.57 -25.71 -11.79
N THR A 819 0.93 -25.16 -12.82
CA THR A 819 -0.51 -25.29 -13.07
C THR A 819 -0.83 -26.23 -14.23
N ASP A 820 0.12 -27.08 -14.66
CA ASP A 820 -0.04 -27.99 -15.81
C ASP A 820 -0.57 -27.28 -17.07
N TRP A 821 -0.15 -26.03 -17.28
CA TRP A 821 -0.57 -25.16 -18.38
C TRP A 821 -2.09 -24.88 -18.44
N ASP A 822 -2.83 -25.12 -17.35
CA ASP A 822 -4.25 -24.77 -17.23
C ASP A 822 -4.43 -23.31 -16.79
N SER A 823 -4.63 -22.44 -17.79
CA SER A 823 -4.85 -21.01 -17.59
C SER A 823 -6.12 -20.69 -16.76
N LYS A 824 -7.14 -21.54 -16.79
CA LYS A 824 -8.36 -21.34 -16.01
C LYS A 824 -8.07 -21.62 -14.54
N ARG A 825 -7.40 -22.75 -14.26
CA ARG A 825 -6.97 -23.10 -12.90
C ARG A 825 -6.02 -22.05 -12.31
N GLN A 826 -5.09 -21.56 -13.12
CA GLN A 826 -4.18 -20.47 -12.73
C GLN A 826 -4.95 -19.21 -12.32
N PHE A 827 -5.96 -18.81 -13.11
CA PHE A 827 -6.80 -17.66 -12.78
C PHE A 827 -7.60 -17.88 -11.49
N GLU A 828 -8.20 -19.07 -11.31
CA GLU A 828 -8.95 -19.42 -10.11
C GLU A 828 -8.08 -19.36 -8.85
N LEU A 829 -6.85 -19.89 -8.90
CA LEU A 829 -5.89 -19.85 -7.80
C LEU A 829 -5.49 -18.41 -7.43
N PHE A 830 -5.16 -17.57 -8.42
CA PHE A 830 -4.77 -16.18 -8.17
C PHE A 830 -5.95 -15.24 -7.85
N ALA A 831 -7.19 -15.71 -7.96
CA ALA A 831 -8.38 -14.98 -7.55
C ALA A 831 -8.79 -15.26 -6.08
N LEU A 832 -8.11 -16.18 -5.38
CA LEU A 832 -8.42 -16.52 -3.99
C LEU A 832 -8.05 -15.38 -3.02
N GLU A 833 -8.88 -15.19 -1.99
CA GLU A 833 -8.54 -14.35 -0.85
C GLU A 833 -7.60 -15.11 0.10
N MET A 834 -6.70 -14.38 0.78
CA MET A 834 -5.94 -14.94 1.91
C MET A 834 -6.89 -15.41 3.03
N PRO A 835 -6.55 -16.49 3.77
CA PRO A 835 -7.37 -16.95 4.90
C PRO A 835 -7.53 -15.83 5.93
N ARG A 836 -8.75 -15.68 6.48
CA ARG A 836 -9.02 -14.69 7.52
C ARG A 836 -8.52 -15.20 8.87
N SER A 837 -8.40 -14.30 9.85
CA SER A 837 -7.97 -14.65 11.20
C SER A 837 -8.79 -15.81 11.79
N GLY A 838 -8.12 -16.92 12.12
CA GLY A 838 -8.73 -18.12 12.71
C GLY A 838 -9.32 -19.11 11.71
N GLU A 839 -9.24 -18.84 10.40
CA GLU A 839 -9.57 -19.80 9.36
C GLU A 839 -8.34 -20.64 8.99
N GLU A 840 -8.53 -21.94 8.77
CA GLU A 840 -7.47 -22.80 8.25
C GLU A 840 -7.20 -22.48 6.78
N GLU A 841 -5.92 -22.44 6.39
CA GLU A 841 -5.50 -22.29 4.98
C GLU A 841 -5.98 -23.51 4.18
N THR A 842 -6.76 -23.26 3.13
CA THR A 842 -7.18 -24.31 2.20
C THR A 842 -6.01 -24.78 1.33
N ALA A 843 -6.09 -26.00 0.80
CA ALA A 843 -5.07 -26.54 -0.11
C ALA A 843 -4.84 -25.65 -1.34
N ASP A 844 -5.91 -25.05 -1.88
CA ASP A 844 -5.82 -24.14 -3.03
C ASP A 844 -5.19 -22.80 -2.68
N GLN A 845 -5.47 -22.24 -1.50
CA GLN A 845 -4.79 -21.04 -1.00
C GLN A 845 -3.30 -21.30 -0.81
N LYS A 846 -2.95 -22.45 -0.22
CA LYS A 846 -1.55 -22.88 -0.06
C LYS A 846 -0.84 -23.03 -1.41
N LEU A 847 -1.48 -23.69 -2.38
CA LEU A 847 -0.92 -23.86 -3.72
C LEU A 847 -0.73 -22.51 -4.43
N ALA A 848 -1.72 -21.63 -4.37
CA ALA A 848 -1.63 -20.28 -4.95
C ALA A 848 -0.45 -19.49 -4.34
N ARG A 849 -0.31 -19.56 -3.01
CA ARG A 849 0.78 -18.96 -2.26
C ARG A 849 2.15 -19.50 -2.70
N GLU A 850 2.32 -20.82 -2.74
CA GLU A 850 3.56 -21.47 -3.19
C GLU A 850 3.95 -21.10 -4.63
N ILE A 851 2.97 -21.00 -5.54
CA ILE A 851 3.21 -20.59 -6.93
C ILE A 851 3.74 -19.16 -7.00
N VAL A 852 3.14 -18.22 -6.25
CA VAL A 852 3.60 -16.82 -6.19
C VAL A 852 4.99 -16.74 -5.58
N GLU A 853 5.23 -17.43 -4.46
CA GLU A 853 6.53 -17.43 -3.78
C GLU A 853 7.64 -17.98 -4.67
N LYS A 854 7.43 -19.13 -5.30
CA LYS A 854 8.40 -19.72 -6.24
C LYS A 854 8.67 -18.82 -7.43
N SER A 855 7.62 -18.20 -7.98
CA SER A 855 7.80 -17.28 -9.11
C SER A 855 8.67 -16.09 -8.74
N ILE A 856 8.49 -15.51 -7.56
CA ILE A 856 9.25 -14.31 -7.18
C ILE A 856 10.68 -14.68 -6.71
N ALA A 857 10.83 -15.74 -5.93
CA ALA A 857 12.10 -16.08 -5.29
C ALA A 857 13.00 -17.00 -6.12
N GLN A 858 12.44 -17.84 -6.99
CA GLN A 858 13.17 -18.90 -7.67
C GLN A 858 13.18 -18.77 -9.19
N SER A 859 12.39 -17.87 -9.77
CA SER A 859 12.43 -17.59 -11.21
C SER A 859 13.19 -16.30 -11.51
N TRP A 860 13.74 -16.17 -12.72
CA TRP A 860 14.39 -14.94 -13.14
C TRP A 860 13.39 -13.90 -13.64
N CYS A 861 12.35 -14.37 -14.31
CA CYS A 861 11.28 -13.52 -14.80
C CYS A 861 9.99 -14.34 -14.92
N LEU A 862 8.88 -13.66 -15.19
CA LEU A 862 7.65 -14.29 -15.63
C LEU A 862 7.33 -13.88 -17.06
N LYS A 863 7.09 -14.87 -17.91
CA LYS A 863 6.57 -14.70 -19.25
C LYS A 863 5.26 -15.46 -19.36
N LEU A 864 4.15 -14.73 -19.47
CA LEU A 864 2.86 -15.38 -19.68
C LEU A 864 2.75 -15.95 -21.10
N ALA A 865 2.39 -17.21 -21.21
CA ALA A 865 2.15 -17.84 -22.50
C ALA A 865 0.89 -17.23 -23.17
N HIS A 866 1.05 -16.63 -24.35
CA HIS A 866 -0.07 -16.07 -25.11
C HIS A 866 0.11 -16.29 -26.62
N GLY A 867 -1.00 -16.41 -27.36
CA GLY A 867 -0.95 -16.63 -28.80
C GLY A 867 -0.29 -17.97 -29.15
N PHE A 868 0.76 -17.96 -29.96
CA PHE A 868 1.46 -19.20 -30.38
C PHE A 868 2.24 -19.90 -29.27
N SER A 869 2.78 -19.19 -28.28
CA SER A 869 3.54 -19.85 -27.20
C SER A 869 2.62 -20.70 -26.32
N ALA A 870 1.37 -20.28 -26.09
CA ALA A 870 0.37 -21.11 -25.42
C ALA A 870 0.07 -22.40 -26.21
N LYS A 871 0.06 -22.29 -27.55
CA LYS A 871 -0.15 -23.42 -28.46
C LYS A 871 1.03 -24.40 -28.48
N LEU A 872 2.27 -23.91 -28.41
CA LEU A 872 3.48 -24.74 -28.38
C LEU A 872 3.53 -25.70 -27.19
N PHE A 873 2.91 -25.31 -26.07
CA PHE A 873 2.91 -26.10 -24.83
C PHE A 873 1.53 -26.69 -24.48
N GLY A 874 0.59 -26.70 -25.43
CA GLY A 874 -0.70 -27.38 -25.27
C GLY A 874 -1.70 -26.67 -24.33
N ALA A 875 -1.48 -25.40 -24.00
CA ALA A 875 -2.38 -24.64 -23.14
C ALA A 875 -3.70 -24.31 -23.87
N PRO A 876 -4.89 -24.46 -23.25
CA PRO A 876 -6.14 -24.00 -23.82
C PRO A 876 -6.07 -22.48 -23.97
N THR A 877 -6.00 -21.98 -25.22
CA THR A 877 -6.02 -20.54 -25.47
C THR A 877 -7.33 -19.95 -24.94
N PRO A 878 -7.29 -18.96 -24.04
CA PRO A 878 -8.50 -18.26 -23.64
C PRO A 878 -9.10 -17.59 -24.87
N ASN A 879 -10.39 -17.82 -25.14
CA ASN A 879 -11.12 -17.06 -26.13
C ASN A 879 -10.98 -15.57 -25.77
N ARG A 880 -10.46 -14.75 -26.69
CA ARG A 880 -10.49 -13.28 -26.59
C ARG A 880 -11.94 -12.83 -26.49
N LYS A 881 -12.44 -12.64 -25.27
CA LYS A 881 -13.61 -11.83 -24.94
C LYS A 881 -13.27 -10.93 -23.77
#